data_AF-A0AAU5AD32-F1
#
_entry.id   AF-A0AAU5AD32-F1
#
_cell.length_a   1.000
_cell.length_b   1.000
_cell.length_c   1.000
_cell.angle_alpha   90.00
_cell.angle_beta   90.00
_cell.angle_gamma   90.00
#
_symmetry.space_group_name_H-M   'P 1'
#
loop_
_entity.id
_entity.type
_entity.pdbx_description
1 polymer ?
#
loop_
_entity_poly.entity_id
_entity_poly.type
_entity_poly.pdbx_seq_one_letter_code
_entity_poly.pdbx_strand_id
1 'polypeptide(L)'
;MAGACGALAVVVAAGVTAPAAVAAPAGAKDVTTAVLADRDVTLSGDTVVTVPAGETTYDGVFRGEGTLTVRGSGTLVLTKNSDFTLPESRQRQLVGTQGGNHPYTTVSNPDPPAITVERGATLQYGTGGGTGLIGHFPYNTPGYRLNQLNIKVDGTLRLSLVRTFNLGTISGSGLVSQPRFMWGKLDIAGTHPFTGVIDNGTAMDAGKSEYPVSLPNARAILNQGTWTVDTPLGRTVTLRQNFYQREYGSDINVQSRPGSKVVLTGQYSWSNQGGDTNPSLSDPALNWRPARKNVNKRGTNIKGADVQWGDGTTSKIFMPGTAETVYINLLAARSRSLLTFDYNGPVTLGAPIGGGRFHDTLSAPGAGDVVIKGTKGNDVTFAAVQYYDGSTTVQKGAVLRLGSGKAGGDGGLHTRGDLYKVVNDGSLVLRNASKPLALSRISGSGSLTQSGAATTTLTGAAVTYTGTTTVTKGTLALDGTGLARSRTIRLTASGARLDVRKSPGAVLDLSTSLSGKGTVVGSVTNAGEVSGGVTVTGNYTQRSGGQLVVQGEALKVEGRVALAGKLDARSVASSKATAKAKTESGSQTETVTLIDHAGRAKTTGTFTGLKEGAAVQVGKAEYRISYRGGDGNDVVLTAVTESPAATARPAAESAAPKTARTQNAADESSIPRTWWLVAAALGLLATLMIPVARRRRGRGRGGRRRGGRGSAT
;
A
#
# COMPACT_ATOMS: atom_id res chain seq x y z
N MET A 1 -20.17 31.17 -59.99
CA MET A 1 -20.80 32.09 -59.01
C MET A 1 -20.22 31.80 -57.63
N ALA A 2 -20.17 32.82 -56.77
CA ALA A 2 -19.92 32.86 -55.31
C ALA A 2 -19.41 31.60 -54.56
N GLY A 3 -18.45 31.70 -53.63
CA GLY A 3 -17.77 32.89 -53.15
C GLY A 3 -16.69 32.53 -52.11
N ALA A 4 -15.65 33.36 -52.00
CA ALA A 4 -14.54 33.13 -51.08
C ALA A 4 -14.76 33.85 -49.74
N CYS A 5 -14.64 33.13 -48.62
CA CYS A 5 -14.49 33.72 -47.29
C CYS A 5 -13.05 33.49 -46.80
N GLY A 6 -12.15 34.43 -47.10
CA GLY A 6 -10.82 34.47 -46.50
C GLY A 6 -10.90 34.99 -45.07
N ALA A 7 -10.56 34.15 -44.09
CA ALA A 7 -10.37 34.60 -42.71
C ALA A 7 -8.99 35.26 -42.57
N LEU A 8 -8.97 36.57 -42.39
CA LEU A 8 -7.73 37.33 -42.18
C LEU A 8 -7.18 37.05 -40.77
N ALA A 9 -6.24 36.10 -40.66
CA ALA A 9 -5.54 35.86 -39.40
C ALA A 9 -4.51 36.98 -39.16
N VAL A 10 -4.89 37.99 -38.37
CA VAL A 10 -3.95 39.02 -37.89
C VAL A 10 -2.92 38.35 -36.98
N VAL A 11 -1.73 38.11 -37.51
CA VAL A 11 -0.57 37.70 -36.71
C VAL A 11 -0.12 38.90 -35.89
N VAL A 12 -0.67 39.02 -34.68
CA VAL A 12 -0.08 39.91 -33.66
C VAL A 12 1.25 39.28 -33.27
N ALA A 13 2.33 39.76 -33.89
CA ALA A 13 3.68 39.49 -33.47
C ALA A 13 3.91 40.18 -32.11
N ALA A 14 3.47 39.51 -31.04
CA ALA A 14 3.81 39.87 -29.68
C ALA A 14 5.33 39.74 -29.53
N GLY A 15 6.03 40.85 -29.71
CA GLY A 15 7.47 40.90 -29.55
C GLY A 15 7.83 40.37 -28.17
N VAL A 16 8.59 39.27 -28.14
CA VAL A 16 9.15 38.74 -26.90
C VAL A 16 10.21 39.73 -26.44
N THR A 17 9.78 40.75 -25.70
CA THR A 17 10.68 41.66 -25.01
C THR A 17 11.54 40.81 -24.10
N ALA A 18 12.85 40.75 -24.38
CA ALA A 18 13.80 40.12 -23.50
C ALA A 18 13.59 40.66 -22.07
N PRO A 19 13.62 39.83 -21.02
CA PRO A 19 13.47 40.31 -19.66
C PRO A 19 14.48 41.42 -19.41
N ALA A 20 14.01 42.60 -19.01
CA ALA A 20 14.90 43.70 -18.68
C ALA A 20 15.91 43.20 -17.65
N ALA A 21 17.21 43.37 -17.94
CA ALA A 21 18.27 42.91 -17.05
C ALA A 21 18.04 43.53 -15.66
N VAL A 22 18.06 42.69 -14.63
CA VAL A 22 17.95 43.17 -13.25
C VAL A 22 19.10 44.15 -13.03
N ALA A 23 18.76 45.35 -12.55
CA ALA A 23 19.75 46.36 -12.21
C ALA A 23 20.75 45.74 -11.23
N ALA A 24 22.05 45.97 -11.44
CA ALA A 24 23.06 45.42 -10.55
C ALA A 24 22.79 45.91 -9.12
N PRO A 25 23.11 45.12 -8.07
CA PRO A 25 23.05 45.59 -6.70
C PRO A 25 23.79 46.92 -6.58
N ALA A 26 23.17 47.93 -5.94
CA ALA A 26 23.74 49.27 -5.89
C ALA A 26 25.14 49.23 -5.25
N GLY A 27 26.16 49.64 -6.01
CA GLY A 27 27.57 49.59 -5.59
C GLY A 27 28.36 48.35 -6.08
N ALA A 28 27.74 47.40 -6.77
CA ALA A 28 28.46 46.25 -7.33
C ALA A 28 29.38 46.66 -8.50
N LYS A 29 30.63 46.17 -8.49
CA LYS A 29 31.63 46.42 -9.53
C LYS A 29 31.36 45.54 -10.75
N ASP A 30 31.06 46.15 -11.90
CA ASP A 30 30.95 45.39 -13.16
C ASP A 30 32.36 45.07 -13.69
N VAL A 31 32.64 43.78 -13.89
CA VAL A 31 33.92 43.27 -14.40
C VAL A 31 33.77 42.57 -15.75
N THR A 32 32.64 42.74 -16.43
CA THR A 32 32.32 42.10 -17.71
C THR A 32 33.43 42.29 -18.74
N THR A 33 33.95 43.51 -18.91
CA THR A 33 35.04 43.79 -19.86
C THR A 33 36.34 43.05 -19.52
N ALA A 34 36.63 42.83 -18.23
CA ALA A 34 37.82 42.08 -17.82
C ALA A 34 37.67 40.58 -18.09
N VAL A 35 36.48 40.02 -17.81
CA VAL A 35 36.15 38.60 -18.07
C VAL A 35 36.09 38.30 -19.57
N LEU A 36 35.47 39.18 -20.38
CA LEU A 36 35.45 39.04 -21.85
C LEU A 36 36.81 39.25 -22.51
N ALA A 37 37.74 39.92 -21.82
CA ALA A 37 39.15 40.04 -22.23
C ALA A 37 40.05 39.00 -21.56
N ASP A 38 39.46 37.96 -20.95
CA ASP A 38 40.12 36.82 -20.32
C ASP A 38 41.19 37.16 -19.25
N ARG A 39 40.92 38.21 -18.46
CA ARG A 39 41.84 38.69 -17.42
C ARG A 39 41.45 38.20 -16.05
N ASP A 40 42.44 37.86 -15.22
CA ASP A 40 42.25 37.65 -13.78
C ASP A 40 41.52 38.83 -13.12
N VAL A 41 40.53 38.51 -12.29
CA VAL A 41 39.73 39.48 -11.55
C VAL A 41 39.95 39.32 -10.05
N THR A 42 40.51 40.36 -9.43
CA THR A 42 40.51 40.50 -7.97
C THR A 42 39.22 41.20 -7.52
N LEU A 43 38.39 40.49 -6.76
CA LEU A 43 37.23 41.00 -6.05
C LEU A 43 37.70 41.82 -4.84
N SER A 44 36.98 42.92 -4.61
CA SER A 44 37.18 43.85 -3.49
C SER A 44 35.82 44.34 -2.96
N GLY A 45 34.83 43.45 -2.94
CA GLY A 45 33.41 43.75 -2.75
C GLY A 45 32.49 43.02 -3.73
N ASP A 46 31.20 43.36 -3.71
CA ASP A 46 30.20 42.77 -4.59
C ASP A 46 30.55 43.05 -6.07
N THR A 47 30.56 41.99 -6.89
CA THR A 47 31.07 42.01 -8.27
C THR A 47 30.06 41.37 -9.22
N VAL A 48 29.89 41.91 -10.43
CA VAL A 48 28.92 41.42 -11.42
C VAL A 48 29.58 41.17 -12.79
N VAL A 49 29.16 40.08 -13.44
CA VAL A 49 29.52 39.70 -14.81
C VAL A 49 28.24 39.55 -15.63
N THR A 50 28.15 40.29 -16.72
CA THR A 50 27.02 40.27 -17.66
C THR A 50 27.41 39.44 -18.88
N VAL A 51 27.04 38.16 -18.89
CA VAL A 51 27.41 37.21 -19.93
C VAL A 51 26.57 37.46 -21.20
N PRO A 52 27.20 37.78 -22.35
CA PRO A 52 26.47 37.96 -23.61
C PRO A 52 25.88 36.63 -24.09
N ALA A 53 24.89 36.68 -24.99
CA ALA A 53 24.31 35.46 -25.56
C ALA A 53 25.37 34.60 -26.27
N GLY A 54 25.30 33.28 -26.06
CA GLY A 54 26.30 32.32 -26.53
C GLY A 54 27.13 31.73 -25.37
N GLU A 55 28.32 31.24 -25.68
CA GLU A 55 29.28 30.68 -24.72
C GLU A 55 30.49 31.62 -24.61
N THR A 56 30.94 31.85 -23.37
CA THR A 56 32.12 32.64 -23.03
C THR A 56 33.03 31.77 -22.18
N THR A 57 34.11 31.26 -22.78
CA THR A 57 35.18 30.59 -22.04
C THR A 57 36.02 31.62 -21.30
N TYR A 58 36.36 31.32 -20.05
CA TYR A 58 37.18 32.15 -19.18
C TYR A 58 38.29 31.30 -18.57
N ASP A 59 39.51 31.56 -19.02
CA ASP A 59 40.76 31.02 -18.51
C ASP A 59 41.39 31.92 -17.44
N GLY A 60 40.92 33.17 -17.25
CA GLY A 60 41.24 33.95 -16.05
C GLY A 60 40.71 33.32 -14.75
N VAL A 61 41.11 33.87 -13.59
CA VAL A 61 40.58 33.45 -12.28
C VAL A 61 39.93 34.58 -11.50
N PHE A 62 38.90 34.26 -10.71
CA PHE A 62 38.38 35.13 -9.66
C PHE A 62 39.13 34.88 -8.34
N ARG A 63 39.57 35.95 -7.68
CA ARG A 63 40.31 35.89 -6.40
C ARG A 63 39.97 37.06 -5.49
N GLY A 64 40.36 37.01 -4.22
CA GLY A 64 40.22 38.13 -3.27
C GLY A 64 39.02 38.00 -2.35
N GLU A 65 38.27 39.09 -2.16
CA GLU A 65 37.18 39.16 -1.17
C GLU A 65 35.93 39.84 -1.78
N GLY A 66 34.75 39.21 -1.65
CA GLY A 66 33.50 39.79 -2.14
C GLY A 66 32.43 38.76 -2.50
N THR A 67 31.57 39.12 -3.46
CA THR A 67 30.59 38.21 -4.07
C THR A 67 30.65 38.28 -5.59
N LEU A 68 30.22 37.21 -6.27
CA LEU A 68 30.13 37.14 -7.73
C LEU A 68 28.67 36.92 -8.17
N THR A 69 28.12 37.87 -8.92
CA THR A 69 26.82 37.73 -9.60
C THR A 69 27.04 37.51 -11.09
N VAL A 70 26.60 36.37 -11.61
CA VAL A 70 26.62 36.02 -13.04
C VAL A 70 25.21 36.22 -13.59
N ARG A 71 25.06 37.15 -14.53
CA ARG A 71 23.78 37.54 -15.14
C ARG A 71 23.88 37.58 -16.67
N GLY A 72 22.79 37.93 -17.35
CA GLY A 72 22.71 37.94 -18.81
C GLY A 72 22.01 36.69 -19.35
N SER A 73 22.33 36.30 -20.59
CA SER A 73 21.62 35.24 -21.31
C SER A 73 22.53 34.15 -21.90
N GLY A 74 23.84 34.18 -21.59
CA GLY A 74 24.80 33.19 -22.07
C GLY A 74 25.37 32.30 -20.98
N THR A 75 26.40 31.54 -21.37
CA THR A 75 27.14 30.61 -20.51
C THR A 75 28.55 31.13 -20.24
N LEU A 76 28.89 31.37 -18.97
CA LEU A 76 30.28 31.59 -18.55
C LEU A 76 30.91 30.24 -18.17
N VAL A 77 31.92 29.80 -18.92
CA VAL A 77 32.62 28.53 -18.72
C VAL A 77 33.96 28.79 -18.05
N LEU A 78 34.13 28.32 -16.81
CA LEU A 78 35.38 28.45 -16.06
C LEU A 78 36.31 27.26 -16.38
N THR A 79 37.52 27.52 -16.85
CA THR A 79 38.52 26.45 -17.11
C THR A 79 39.51 26.28 -15.97
N LYS A 80 39.86 27.38 -15.28
CA LYS A 80 40.75 27.40 -14.10
C LYS A 80 39.96 27.48 -12.79
N ASN A 81 40.56 27.01 -11.69
CA ASN A 81 39.93 27.12 -10.37
C ASN A 81 40.01 28.57 -9.88
N SER A 82 38.94 29.05 -9.23
CA SER A 82 38.87 30.37 -8.60
C SER A 82 38.68 30.22 -7.10
N ASP A 83 39.33 31.09 -6.32
CA ASP A 83 39.33 31.05 -4.85
C ASP A 83 39.29 32.49 -4.31
N PHE A 84 38.14 32.85 -3.74
CA PHE A 84 37.88 34.11 -3.06
C PHE A 84 37.05 33.81 -1.81
N THR A 85 36.99 34.73 -0.85
CA THR A 85 36.14 34.59 0.34
C THR A 85 35.08 35.70 0.45
N LEU A 86 34.11 35.52 1.34
CA LEU A 86 33.20 36.59 1.75
C LEU A 86 33.91 37.55 2.70
N PRO A 87 33.53 38.84 2.75
CA PRO A 87 33.97 39.73 3.83
C PRO A 87 33.67 39.15 5.19
N GLU A 88 34.59 39.28 6.15
CA GLU A 88 34.47 38.71 7.51
C GLU A 88 33.15 39.12 8.19
N SER A 89 32.70 40.36 7.98
CA SER A 89 31.40 40.88 8.45
C SER A 89 30.16 40.16 7.90
N ARG A 90 30.31 39.38 6.82
CA ARG A 90 29.28 38.52 6.22
C ARG A 90 29.50 37.03 6.52
N GLN A 91 30.65 36.65 7.08
CA GLN A 91 30.94 35.29 7.54
C GLN A 91 30.28 35.05 8.90
N ARG A 92 29.25 34.21 8.90
CA ARG A 92 28.44 33.83 10.06
C ARG A 92 28.14 32.32 10.14
N GLN A 93 28.57 31.56 9.14
CA GLN A 93 28.39 30.12 9.02
C GLN A 93 29.10 29.37 10.14
N LEU A 94 28.32 28.61 10.91
CA LEU A 94 28.82 27.79 12.00
C LEU A 94 28.91 26.34 11.53
N VAL A 95 30.13 25.86 11.35
CA VAL A 95 30.47 24.49 10.98
C VAL A 95 30.90 23.72 12.22
N GLY A 96 30.16 22.66 12.58
CA GLY A 96 30.41 21.87 13.78
C GLY A 96 30.40 20.38 13.50
N THR A 97 31.44 19.68 13.95
CA THR A 97 31.55 18.22 13.90
C THR A 97 30.98 17.60 15.19
N GLN A 98 30.08 16.63 15.05
CA GLN A 98 29.38 15.93 16.12
C GLN A 98 29.58 14.41 15.99
N GLY A 99 29.24 13.61 17.01
CA GLY A 99 29.17 12.14 16.89
C GLY A 99 30.38 11.33 17.42
N GLY A 100 31.38 11.99 18.04
CA GLY A 100 32.50 11.30 18.68
C GLY A 100 33.28 10.42 17.71
N ASN A 101 33.41 9.12 18.02
CA ASN A 101 34.10 8.13 17.18
C ASN A 101 33.45 7.90 15.79
N HIS A 102 32.24 8.42 15.56
CA HIS A 102 31.57 8.43 14.27
C HIS A 102 31.25 9.87 13.86
N PRO A 103 32.28 10.67 13.51
CA PRO A 103 32.13 12.10 13.34
C PRO A 103 31.31 12.43 12.09
N TYR A 104 30.42 13.41 12.22
CA TYR A 104 29.69 14.01 11.11
C TYR A 104 29.58 15.52 11.25
N THR A 105 29.69 16.22 10.13
CA THR A 105 29.60 17.67 10.04
C THR A 105 28.14 18.11 10.01
N THR A 106 27.86 19.22 10.69
CA THR A 106 26.63 19.99 10.57
C THR A 106 26.98 21.44 10.26
N VAL A 107 26.14 22.08 9.46
CA VAL A 107 26.23 23.51 9.12
C VAL A 107 24.99 24.19 9.65
N SER A 108 25.17 25.30 10.38
CA SER A 108 24.09 26.13 10.91
C SER A 108 24.40 27.61 10.68
N ASN A 109 23.35 28.45 10.70
CA ASN A 109 23.44 29.88 10.37
C ASN A 109 24.22 30.17 9.07
N PRO A 110 23.87 29.56 7.92
CA PRO A 110 24.70 29.63 6.72
C PRO A 110 24.97 31.06 6.25
N ASP A 111 26.16 31.24 5.69
CA ASP A 111 26.60 32.47 5.05
C ASP A 111 25.61 32.88 3.95
N PRO A 112 25.41 34.19 3.70
CA PRO A 112 24.70 34.63 2.51
C PRO A 112 25.40 34.08 1.25
N PRO A 113 24.69 33.88 0.13
CA PRO A 113 25.32 33.42 -1.10
C PRO A 113 26.49 34.32 -1.51
N ALA A 114 27.67 33.71 -1.66
CA ALA A 114 28.86 34.35 -2.22
C ALA A 114 28.80 34.37 -3.76
N ILE A 115 28.03 33.44 -4.35
CA ILE A 115 27.86 33.30 -5.79
C ILE A 115 26.36 33.33 -6.09
N THR A 116 25.95 34.17 -7.05
CA THR A 116 24.57 34.22 -7.57
C THR A 116 24.57 33.99 -9.07
N VAL A 117 23.79 33.03 -9.56
CA VAL A 117 23.52 32.81 -10.97
C VAL A 117 22.09 33.27 -11.24
N GLU A 118 21.93 34.42 -11.90
CA GLU A 118 20.62 35.01 -12.19
C GLU A 118 19.86 34.23 -13.27
N ARG A 119 18.54 34.42 -13.30
CA ARG A 119 17.67 33.81 -14.30
C ARG A 119 18.07 34.25 -15.71
N GLY A 120 18.27 33.28 -16.60
CA GLY A 120 18.72 33.49 -17.98
C GLY A 120 20.21 33.18 -18.17
N ALA A 121 21.03 33.36 -17.14
CA ALA A 121 22.46 33.06 -17.21
C ALA A 121 22.77 31.60 -16.89
N THR A 122 23.85 31.09 -17.47
CA THR A 122 24.48 29.83 -17.07
C THR A 122 25.89 30.08 -16.54
N LEU A 123 26.19 29.53 -15.37
CA LEU A 123 27.55 29.41 -14.86
C LEU A 123 27.98 27.95 -14.99
N GLN A 124 29.04 27.68 -15.73
CA GLN A 124 29.58 26.33 -15.90
C GLN A 124 30.93 26.19 -15.19
N TYR A 125 31.01 25.21 -14.30
CA TYR A 125 32.25 24.79 -13.67
C TYR A 125 32.92 23.71 -14.51
N GLY A 126 34.08 24.02 -15.06
CA GLY A 126 34.91 23.10 -15.82
C GLY A 126 34.46 22.83 -17.26
N THR A 127 35.33 22.12 -17.98
CA THR A 127 35.18 21.74 -19.39
C THR A 127 35.12 20.23 -19.58
N GLY A 128 34.83 19.48 -18.52
CA GLY A 128 34.96 18.01 -18.47
C GLY A 128 36.30 17.53 -17.90
N GLY A 129 37.14 18.45 -17.40
CA GLY A 129 38.40 18.17 -16.73
C GLY A 129 38.33 18.19 -15.20
N GLY A 130 39.50 18.27 -14.57
CA GLY A 130 39.65 18.35 -13.11
C GLY A 130 39.61 19.78 -12.54
N THR A 131 39.50 20.82 -13.37
CA THR A 131 39.60 22.25 -13.01
C THR A 131 38.36 23.03 -13.43
N GLY A 132 38.23 24.29 -12.98
CA GLY A 132 37.08 25.15 -13.30
C GLY A 132 36.07 25.33 -12.15
N LEU A 133 36.46 25.03 -10.91
CA LEU A 133 35.60 25.20 -9.73
C LEU A 133 35.86 26.56 -9.08
N ILE A 134 34.79 27.27 -8.68
CA ILE A 134 34.90 28.31 -7.65
C ILE A 134 34.71 27.65 -6.28
N GLY A 135 35.66 27.80 -5.36
CA GLY A 135 35.49 27.29 -4.01
C GLY A 135 36.60 27.68 -3.05
N HIS A 136 36.21 28.05 -1.84
CA HIS A 136 37.07 28.34 -0.71
C HIS A 136 36.79 27.31 0.39
N PHE A 137 37.81 26.61 0.88
CA PHE A 137 37.64 25.42 1.72
C PHE A 137 38.39 25.56 3.06
N PRO A 138 37.98 26.48 3.95
CA PRO A 138 38.69 26.78 5.19
C PRO A 138 38.44 25.76 6.31
N TYR A 139 37.45 24.87 6.13
CA TYR A 139 37.00 23.95 7.17
C TYR A 139 37.72 22.60 7.13
N ASN A 140 38.22 22.16 8.28
CA ASN A 140 38.78 20.82 8.47
C ASN A 140 37.65 19.77 8.69
N THR A 141 36.82 19.55 7.67
CA THR A 141 35.69 18.62 7.74
C THR A 141 36.12 17.16 7.50
N PRO A 142 35.70 16.18 8.33
CA PRO A 142 36.04 14.78 8.11
C PRO A 142 35.49 14.23 6.79
N GLY A 143 36.33 13.57 5.99
CA GLY A 143 35.92 12.78 4.81
C GLY A 143 35.47 13.55 3.56
N TYR A 144 35.30 14.87 3.63
CA TYR A 144 34.99 15.73 2.48
C TYR A 144 35.50 17.16 2.71
N ARG A 145 35.58 17.99 1.67
CA ARG A 145 35.95 19.41 1.78
C ARG A 145 34.70 20.28 1.67
N LEU A 146 34.21 20.82 2.79
CA LEU A 146 33.10 21.78 2.80
C LEU A 146 33.54 23.12 2.20
N ASN A 147 32.77 23.64 1.26
CA ASN A 147 32.99 24.95 0.64
C ASN A 147 32.29 26.03 1.47
N GLN A 148 32.96 27.14 1.74
CA GLN A 148 32.36 28.33 2.37
C GLN A 148 31.44 29.08 1.41
N LEU A 149 31.72 29.02 0.10
CA LEU A 149 31.04 29.81 -0.91
C LEU A 149 29.66 29.24 -1.26
N ASN A 150 28.70 29.51 -0.37
CA ASN A 150 27.29 29.24 -0.58
C ASN A 150 26.79 29.87 -1.88
N ILE A 151 25.89 29.20 -2.59
CA ILE A 151 25.47 29.57 -3.94
C ILE A 151 23.95 29.73 -4.07
N LYS A 152 23.54 30.71 -4.88
CA LYS A 152 22.14 30.96 -5.27
C LYS A 152 21.99 30.76 -6.77
N VAL A 153 21.17 29.79 -7.17
CA VAL A 153 20.97 29.41 -8.58
C VAL A 153 19.52 29.66 -8.96
N ASP A 154 19.26 30.71 -9.74
CA ASP A 154 17.97 31.01 -10.37
C ASP A 154 18.01 30.86 -11.90
N GLY A 155 19.21 30.93 -12.50
CA GLY A 155 19.52 30.44 -13.83
C GLY A 155 19.96 28.96 -13.81
N THR A 156 21.07 28.66 -14.46
CA THR A 156 21.64 27.31 -14.53
C THR A 156 23.06 27.26 -13.99
N LEU A 157 23.33 26.34 -13.05
CA LEU A 157 24.69 25.94 -12.67
C LEU A 157 25.00 24.59 -13.34
N ARG A 158 25.99 24.56 -14.24
CA ARG A 158 26.40 23.35 -14.97
C ARG A 158 27.73 22.83 -14.42
N LEU A 159 27.79 21.55 -14.07
CA LEU A 159 28.87 20.95 -13.30
C LEU A 159 29.66 19.94 -14.15
N SER A 160 30.59 20.43 -14.96
CA SER A 160 31.38 19.63 -15.92
C SER A 160 32.77 19.30 -15.35
N LEU A 161 32.79 18.57 -14.22
CA LEU A 161 33.99 18.21 -13.46
C LEU A 161 34.10 16.68 -13.26
N VAL A 162 35.31 16.13 -13.33
CA VAL A 162 35.57 14.68 -13.12
C VAL A 162 36.06 14.31 -11.71
N ARG A 163 36.07 15.25 -10.77
CA ARG A 163 36.45 15.04 -9.36
C ARG A 163 35.26 15.17 -8.40
N THR A 164 35.44 14.77 -7.15
CA THR A 164 34.47 15.09 -6.07
C THR A 164 34.63 16.55 -5.63
N PHE A 165 33.51 17.24 -5.36
CA PHE A 165 33.49 18.63 -4.86
C PHE A 165 32.18 18.95 -4.13
N ASN A 166 32.18 20.05 -3.37
CA ASN A 166 31.03 20.58 -2.65
C ASN A 166 30.78 22.05 -3.04
N LEU A 167 29.51 22.47 -3.01
CA LEU A 167 29.04 23.80 -3.41
C LEU A 167 28.58 24.67 -2.22
N GLY A 168 28.88 24.24 -0.99
CA GLY A 168 28.29 24.81 0.21
C GLY A 168 26.77 24.62 0.25
N THR A 169 26.09 25.55 0.90
CA THR A 169 24.63 25.65 0.93
C THR A 169 24.12 26.13 -0.43
N ILE A 170 23.12 25.42 -0.99
CA ILE A 170 22.51 25.73 -2.29
C ILE A 170 21.15 26.36 -2.06
N SER A 171 20.88 27.47 -2.73
CA SER A 171 19.63 28.25 -2.66
C SER A 171 19.17 28.67 -4.07
N GLY A 172 17.99 29.28 -4.18
CA GLY A 172 17.39 29.68 -5.46
C GLY A 172 16.39 28.65 -6.02
N SER A 173 16.00 28.85 -7.28
CA SER A 173 14.86 28.21 -7.94
C SER A 173 15.16 27.58 -9.32
N GLY A 174 16.40 27.70 -9.80
CA GLY A 174 16.82 27.31 -11.15
C GLY A 174 17.21 25.83 -11.29
N LEU A 175 18.26 25.57 -12.08
CA LEU A 175 18.77 24.23 -12.39
C LEU A 175 20.21 24.06 -11.91
N VAL A 176 20.47 23.01 -11.15
CA VAL A 176 21.83 22.50 -10.90
C VAL A 176 21.99 21.21 -11.69
N SER A 177 22.74 21.22 -12.80
CA SER A 177 22.90 20.07 -13.70
C SER A 177 24.34 19.59 -13.78
N GLN A 178 24.54 18.28 -13.64
CA GLN A 178 25.75 17.59 -14.01
C GLN A 178 25.52 16.88 -15.37
N PRO A 179 26.37 17.08 -16.40
CA PRO A 179 26.30 16.30 -17.63
C PRO A 179 26.49 14.78 -17.40
N ARG A 180 26.05 13.97 -18.36
CA ARG A 180 26.32 12.52 -18.37
C ARG A 180 27.82 12.24 -18.58
N PHE A 181 28.26 11.08 -18.09
CA PHE A 181 29.64 10.58 -18.16
C PHE A 181 30.70 11.46 -17.46
N MET A 182 30.26 12.39 -16.60
CA MET A 182 31.07 13.18 -15.69
C MET A 182 31.24 12.42 -14.37
N TRP A 183 32.25 11.57 -14.28
CA TRP A 183 32.50 10.71 -13.11
C TRP A 183 32.91 11.44 -11.82
N GLY A 184 32.93 12.78 -11.84
CA GLY A 184 32.98 13.58 -10.63
C GLY A 184 31.70 13.44 -9.81
N LYS A 185 31.75 13.85 -8.55
CA LYS A 185 30.61 13.75 -7.63
C LYS A 185 30.35 15.07 -6.93
N LEU A 186 29.08 15.48 -6.93
CA LEU A 186 28.63 16.54 -6.03
C LEU A 186 28.34 15.94 -4.64
N ASP A 187 29.04 16.41 -3.62
CA ASP A 187 28.74 16.21 -2.21
C ASP A 187 27.61 17.17 -1.79
N ILE A 188 26.38 16.67 -1.64
CA ILE A 188 25.22 17.46 -1.18
C ILE A 188 25.14 17.35 0.35
N ALA A 189 25.95 18.18 1.02
CA ALA A 189 26.15 18.15 2.47
C ALA A 189 25.36 19.26 3.19
N GLY A 190 24.52 18.86 4.16
CA GLY A 190 23.77 19.77 5.02
C GLY A 190 22.32 20.00 4.58
N THR A 191 21.78 21.18 4.91
CA THR A 191 20.40 21.57 4.59
C THR A 191 20.40 22.66 3.53
N HIS A 192 19.79 22.39 2.38
CA HIS A 192 19.77 23.32 1.24
C HIS A 192 18.36 23.90 1.08
N PRO A 193 18.15 25.22 1.21
CA PRO A 193 16.85 25.85 0.98
C PRO A 193 16.44 25.90 -0.51
N PHE A 194 17.25 25.33 -1.41
CA PHE A 194 16.99 25.21 -2.85
C PHE A 194 15.58 24.69 -3.17
N THR A 195 14.95 25.33 -4.14
CA THR A 195 13.57 25.06 -4.60
C THR A 195 13.51 24.55 -6.05
N GLY A 196 14.63 24.59 -6.77
CA GLY A 196 14.73 24.23 -8.18
C GLY A 196 14.81 22.73 -8.45
N VAL A 197 15.50 22.37 -9.53
CA VAL A 197 15.77 20.97 -9.94
C VAL A 197 17.25 20.67 -9.85
N ILE A 198 17.58 19.48 -9.36
CA ILE A 198 18.92 18.90 -9.41
C ILE A 198 18.92 17.82 -10.48
N ASP A 199 19.73 17.97 -11.51
CA ASP A 199 19.92 17.01 -12.58
C ASP A 199 21.27 16.29 -12.40
N ASN A 200 21.18 14.99 -12.10
CA ASN A 200 22.29 14.08 -11.90
C ASN A 200 22.54 13.27 -13.17
N GLY A 201 23.41 13.77 -14.05
CA GLY A 201 23.81 13.06 -15.25
C GLY A 201 24.62 11.79 -14.99
N THR A 202 25.40 11.73 -13.89
CA THR A 202 26.37 10.64 -13.68
C THR A 202 26.44 10.15 -12.23
N ALA A 203 26.82 11.00 -11.28
CA ALA A 203 26.96 10.60 -9.88
C ALA A 203 26.81 11.77 -8.90
N MET A 204 25.97 11.57 -7.87
CA MET A 204 25.86 12.47 -6.73
C MET A 204 25.84 11.69 -5.42
N ASP A 205 26.46 12.26 -4.38
CA ASP A 205 26.39 11.73 -3.02
C ASP A 205 25.50 12.67 -2.18
N ALA A 206 24.27 12.23 -1.92
CA ALA A 206 23.26 12.93 -1.14
C ALA A 206 23.18 12.33 0.26
N GLY A 207 24.14 12.70 1.09
CA GLY A 207 24.33 12.19 2.45
C GLY A 207 25.40 11.10 2.51
N LYS A 208 26.23 11.16 3.56
CA LYS A 208 27.31 10.21 3.88
C LYS A 208 27.29 9.86 5.37
N SER A 209 28.20 9.00 5.83
CA SER A 209 28.47 8.88 7.26
C SER A 209 28.89 10.22 7.89
N GLU A 210 29.63 11.03 7.12
CA GLU A 210 30.27 12.25 7.59
C GLU A 210 29.39 13.50 7.45
N TYR A 211 28.22 13.41 6.81
CA TYR A 211 27.25 14.51 6.75
C TYR A 211 25.82 14.02 6.42
N PRO A 212 24.76 14.61 7.02
CA PRO A 212 23.39 14.39 6.57
C PRO A 212 23.09 15.21 5.31
N VAL A 213 22.03 14.85 4.58
CA VAL A 213 21.41 15.69 3.55
C VAL A 213 19.98 16.08 3.95
N SER A 214 19.57 17.30 3.59
CA SER A 214 18.18 17.75 3.68
C SER A 214 17.85 18.67 2.52
N LEU A 215 16.88 18.24 1.71
CA LEU A 215 16.33 18.97 0.57
C LEU A 215 14.83 19.21 0.83
N PRO A 216 14.44 20.10 1.77
CA PRO A 216 13.03 20.23 2.18
C PRO A 216 12.13 20.74 1.05
N ASN A 217 12.65 21.62 0.19
CA ASN A 217 11.86 22.36 -0.80
C ASN A 217 12.25 22.08 -2.25
N ALA A 218 13.29 21.26 -2.52
CA ALA A 218 13.72 20.97 -3.89
C ALA A 218 12.57 20.29 -4.64
N ARG A 219 12.21 20.82 -5.82
CA ARG A 219 10.98 20.44 -6.52
C ARG A 219 11.04 19.02 -7.11
N ALA A 220 12.17 18.68 -7.72
CA ALA A 220 12.41 17.35 -8.29
C ALA A 220 13.90 17.07 -8.43
N ILE A 221 14.24 15.78 -8.50
CA ILE A 221 15.56 15.31 -8.94
C ILE A 221 15.40 14.69 -10.33
N LEU A 222 16.24 15.04 -11.28
CA LEU A 222 16.37 14.33 -12.55
C LEU A 222 17.57 13.40 -12.44
N ASN A 223 17.34 12.16 -12.02
CA ASN A 223 18.37 11.15 -11.85
C ASN A 223 18.58 10.36 -13.14
N GLN A 224 19.67 10.67 -13.84
CA GLN A 224 20.11 9.94 -15.04
C GLN A 224 21.33 9.04 -14.78
N GLY A 225 22.00 9.22 -13.63
CA GLY A 225 23.12 8.38 -13.17
C GLY A 225 22.85 7.71 -11.82
N THR A 226 23.89 7.58 -11.00
CA THR A 226 23.80 7.03 -9.64
C THR A 226 23.57 8.12 -8.60
N TRP A 227 22.49 8.01 -7.85
CA TRP A 227 22.20 8.82 -6.67
C TRP A 227 22.51 8.00 -5.42
N THR A 228 23.58 8.34 -4.69
CA THR A 228 23.97 7.65 -3.45
C THR A 228 23.37 8.35 -2.25
N VAL A 229 22.83 7.59 -1.30
CA VAL A 229 22.39 8.07 0.02
C VAL A 229 23.02 7.18 1.08
N ASP A 230 23.74 7.76 2.04
CA ASP A 230 24.08 7.16 3.33
C ASP A 230 23.72 8.15 4.44
N THR A 231 23.87 7.73 5.69
CA THR A 231 23.41 8.44 6.89
C THR A 231 24.52 8.54 7.93
N PRO A 232 24.64 9.63 8.69
CA PRO A 232 25.39 9.57 9.95
C PRO A 232 24.74 8.60 10.95
N LEU A 233 25.52 8.10 11.92
CA LEU A 233 25.08 7.10 12.89
C LEU A 233 23.85 7.56 13.69
N GLY A 234 22.84 6.70 13.82
CA GLY A 234 21.60 6.98 14.55
C GLY A 234 20.71 8.06 13.91
N ARG A 235 20.93 8.45 12.65
CA ARG A 235 20.19 9.54 12.00
C ARG A 235 19.17 9.03 10.99
N THR A 236 18.08 9.78 10.84
CA THR A 236 17.14 9.61 9.72
C THR A 236 17.43 10.65 8.65
N VAL A 237 17.58 10.23 7.40
CA VAL A 237 17.56 11.08 6.20
C VAL A 237 16.19 10.92 5.53
N THR A 238 15.58 12.01 5.07
CA THR A 238 14.28 11.96 4.38
C THR A 238 14.33 12.76 3.09
N LEU A 239 14.09 12.09 1.97
CA LEU A 239 13.98 12.72 0.65
C LEU A 239 12.50 12.68 0.22
N ARG A 240 12.00 13.84 -0.20
CA ARG A 240 10.57 14.08 -0.53
C ARG A 240 10.32 14.31 -2.01
N GLN A 241 11.40 14.44 -2.77
CA GLN A 241 11.41 14.74 -4.19
C GLN A 241 10.79 13.59 -4.96
N ASN A 242 10.08 13.94 -6.04
CA ASN A 242 9.97 13.00 -7.15
C ASN A 242 11.34 12.92 -7.84
N PHE A 243 11.83 11.71 -8.01
CA PHE A 243 12.97 11.40 -8.85
C PHE A 243 12.43 11.07 -10.23
N TYR A 244 13.01 11.67 -11.25
CA TYR A 244 12.70 11.39 -12.64
C TYR A 244 13.91 10.80 -13.33
N GLN A 245 13.67 9.94 -14.30
CA GLN A 245 14.69 9.28 -15.09
C GLN A 245 14.35 9.47 -16.57
N ARG A 246 15.37 9.52 -17.44
CA ARG A 246 15.21 9.53 -18.91
C ARG A 246 16.09 8.52 -19.62
N GLU A 247 17.25 8.20 -19.05
CA GLU A 247 18.27 7.33 -19.64
C GLU A 247 18.42 6.01 -18.87
N TYR A 248 18.79 4.93 -19.56
CA TYR A 248 18.97 3.61 -18.95
C TYR A 248 19.99 3.60 -17.80
N GLY A 249 19.75 2.75 -16.80
CA GLY A 249 20.76 2.37 -15.82
C GLY A 249 20.93 3.36 -14.67
N SER A 250 20.08 4.38 -14.57
CA SER A 250 20.08 5.28 -13.43
C SER A 250 19.49 4.62 -12.19
N ASP A 251 20.12 4.85 -11.04
CA ASP A 251 19.77 4.13 -9.82
C ASP A 251 19.90 4.97 -8.54
N ILE A 252 19.24 4.50 -7.49
CA ILE A 252 19.33 5.05 -6.15
C ILE A 252 19.98 4.00 -5.26
N ASN A 253 21.23 4.26 -4.85
CA ASN A 253 22.01 3.40 -3.97
C ASN A 253 21.83 3.86 -2.53
N VAL A 254 21.18 3.04 -1.71
CA VAL A 254 20.87 3.37 -0.32
C VAL A 254 21.71 2.53 0.62
N GLN A 255 22.47 3.22 1.46
CA GLN A 255 23.17 2.71 2.63
C GLN A 255 22.57 3.35 3.88
N SER A 256 22.77 2.74 5.04
CA SER A 256 22.51 3.40 6.32
C SER A 256 23.42 2.82 7.38
N ARG A 257 23.79 3.65 8.36
CA ARG A 257 24.59 3.21 9.53
C ARG A 257 23.68 2.53 10.57
N PRO A 258 24.23 1.79 11.55
CA PRO A 258 23.43 1.19 12.62
C PRO A 258 22.51 2.21 13.30
N GLY A 259 21.26 1.81 13.59
CA GLY A 259 20.23 2.68 14.16
C GLY A 259 19.77 3.85 13.27
N SER A 260 20.21 3.91 12.02
CA SER A 260 19.90 4.98 11.06
C SER A 260 18.82 4.54 10.07
N LYS A 261 18.24 5.49 9.33
CA LYS A 261 17.11 5.23 8.41
C LYS A 261 17.12 6.15 7.21
N VAL A 262 16.77 5.65 6.03
CA VAL A 262 16.47 6.47 4.85
C VAL A 262 14.99 6.37 4.52
N VAL A 263 14.29 7.50 4.47
CA VAL A 263 12.86 7.59 4.15
C VAL A 263 12.68 8.27 2.79
N LEU A 264 12.02 7.59 1.85
CA LEU A 264 11.78 8.04 0.48
C LEU A 264 10.27 8.16 0.26
N THR A 265 9.77 9.39 0.11
CA THR A 265 8.30 9.67 0.16
C THR A 265 7.68 10.15 -1.15
N GLY A 266 8.50 10.66 -2.09
CA GLY A 266 8.06 10.95 -3.45
C GLY A 266 7.95 9.69 -4.31
N GLN A 267 7.97 9.85 -5.63
CA GLN A 267 8.07 8.73 -6.58
C GLN A 267 9.36 8.82 -7.38
N TYR A 268 10.05 7.69 -7.57
CA TYR A 268 10.98 7.50 -8.66
C TYR A 268 10.18 7.10 -9.90
N SER A 269 10.19 7.90 -10.96
CA SER A 269 9.36 7.77 -12.17
C SER A 269 10.20 7.92 -13.43
N TRP A 270 9.71 7.41 -14.56
CA TRP A 270 10.17 7.88 -15.87
C TRP A 270 9.69 9.33 -16.09
N SER A 271 10.40 10.10 -16.92
CA SER A 271 10.01 11.42 -17.45
C SER A 271 10.08 11.37 -18.97
N ASN A 272 9.08 11.93 -19.64
CA ASN A 272 9.04 12.00 -21.12
C ASN A 272 8.78 13.42 -21.65
N GLN A 273 8.70 14.43 -20.77
CA GLN A 273 8.41 15.82 -21.15
C GLN A 273 8.94 16.82 -20.10
N GLY A 274 8.88 18.11 -20.46
CA GLY A 274 9.23 19.23 -19.56
C GLY A 274 10.73 19.50 -19.37
N GLY A 275 11.59 18.70 -19.99
CA GLY A 275 13.04 18.94 -20.02
C GLY A 275 13.71 18.88 -18.65
N ASP A 276 14.88 19.53 -18.57
CA ASP A 276 15.75 19.48 -17.38
C ASP A 276 15.22 20.39 -16.26
N THR A 277 14.56 21.49 -16.65
CA THR A 277 14.01 22.50 -15.75
C THR A 277 12.57 22.24 -15.32
N ASN A 278 11.91 21.17 -15.79
CA ASN A 278 10.59 20.75 -15.31
C ASN A 278 10.28 19.26 -15.62
N PRO A 279 11.13 18.30 -15.19
CA PRO A 279 10.98 16.89 -15.54
C PRO A 279 9.63 16.35 -15.04
N SER A 280 8.87 15.72 -15.95
CA SER A 280 7.54 15.20 -15.64
C SER A 280 7.12 14.07 -16.57
N LEU A 281 6.10 13.32 -16.15
CA LEU A 281 5.51 12.23 -16.91
C LEU A 281 4.11 12.61 -17.38
N SER A 282 3.86 12.49 -18.68
CA SER A 282 2.57 12.78 -19.31
C SER A 282 1.44 11.82 -18.89
N ASP A 283 1.73 10.52 -18.81
CA ASP A 283 0.80 9.48 -18.38
C ASP A 283 1.48 8.56 -17.34
N PRO A 284 0.97 8.48 -16.09
CA PRO A 284 1.48 7.56 -15.07
C PRO A 284 1.54 6.08 -15.48
N ALA A 285 0.70 5.64 -16.43
CA ALA A 285 0.73 4.27 -16.94
C ALA A 285 2.02 3.94 -17.71
N LEU A 286 2.76 4.95 -18.21
CA LEU A 286 4.06 4.77 -18.87
C LEU A 286 5.13 4.20 -17.93
N ASN A 287 5.02 4.36 -16.61
CA ASN A 287 5.90 3.69 -15.65
C ASN A 287 5.80 2.14 -15.70
N TRP A 288 4.74 1.60 -16.29
CA TRP A 288 4.43 0.18 -16.35
C TRP A 288 4.60 -0.41 -17.76
N ARG A 289 5.02 0.40 -18.74
CA ARG A 289 5.22 0.01 -20.13
C ARG A 289 6.72 0.07 -20.46
N PRO A 290 7.35 -1.00 -20.97
CA PRO A 290 8.71 -0.93 -21.47
C PRO A 290 8.85 0.15 -22.57
N ALA A 291 9.84 1.01 -22.44
CA ALA A 291 10.24 1.90 -23.52
C ALA A 291 11.09 1.14 -24.55
N ARG A 292 11.22 1.66 -25.78
CA ARG A 292 12.13 1.11 -26.79
C ARG A 292 13.57 1.09 -26.25
N LYS A 293 14.33 0.02 -26.55
CA LYS A 293 15.78 -0.14 -26.28
C LYS A 293 16.24 0.40 -24.92
N ASN A 294 15.90 -0.29 -23.84
CA ASN A 294 16.41 -0.04 -22.49
C ASN A 294 16.10 1.34 -21.87
N VAL A 295 15.41 2.27 -22.55
CA VAL A 295 15.35 3.69 -22.15
C VAL A 295 14.80 3.94 -20.73
N ASN A 296 13.91 3.11 -20.17
CA ASN A 296 13.21 3.42 -18.90
C ASN A 296 13.46 2.47 -17.71
N LYS A 297 14.51 1.62 -17.72
CA LYS A 297 14.81 0.75 -16.57
C LYS A 297 15.56 1.51 -15.46
N ARG A 298 14.82 1.92 -14.44
CA ARG A 298 15.28 2.60 -13.20
C ARG A 298 15.32 1.62 -12.03
N GLY A 299 16.23 1.77 -11.08
CA GLY A 299 16.23 0.85 -9.93
C GLY A 299 16.75 1.40 -8.62
N THR A 300 16.58 0.60 -7.56
CA THR A 300 17.18 0.85 -6.25
C THR A 300 18.07 -0.30 -5.82
N ASN A 301 19.18 0.05 -5.19
CA ASN A 301 20.13 -0.87 -4.58
C ASN A 301 20.18 -0.56 -3.08
N ILE A 302 19.49 -1.36 -2.26
CA ILE A 302 19.49 -1.24 -0.80
C ILE A 302 20.62 -2.12 -0.28
N LYS A 303 21.62 -1.53 0.39
CA LYS A 303 22.90 -2.17 0.73
C LYS A 303 23.09 -2.25 2.25
N GLY A 304 22.49 -3.28 2.85
CA GLY A 304 22.49 -3.53 4.29
C GLY A 304 21.80 -2.43 5.11
N ALA A 305 20.83 -1.73 4.52
CA ALA A 305 20.25 -0.50 5.04
C ALA A 305 18.79 -0.66 5.51
N ASP A 306 18.35 0.19 6.44
CA ASP A 306 16.93 0.36 6.82
C ASP A 306 16.31 1.47 5.98
N VAL A 307 15.42 1.08 5.08
CA VAL A 307 14.77 1.96 4.10
C VAL A 307 13.26 1.91 4.28
N GLN A 308 12.64 3.08 4.37
CA GLN A 308 11.19 3.22 4.36
C GLN A 308 10.72 3.90 3.07
N TRP A 309 9.78 3.28 2.38
CA TRP A 309 9.06 3.88 1.25
C TRP A 309 7.70 4.38 1.71
N GLY A 310 7.45 5.67 1.48
CA GLY A 310 6.35 6.40 2.10
C GLY A 310 6.65 6.77 3.57
N ASP A 311 5.77 7.57 4.16
CA ASP A 311 5.82 8.06 5.55
C ASP A 311 4.44 8.02 6.24
N GLY A 312 3.50 7.27 5.66
CA GLY A 312 2.11 7.21 6.10
C GLY A 312 1.26 8.43 5.71
N THR A 313 1.75 9.32 4.85
CA THR A 313 0.97 10.47 4.33
C THR A 313 0.56 10.34 2.86
N THR A 314 1.07 9.32 2.16
CA THR A 314 0.89 9.13 0.71
C THR A 314 0.37 7.74 0.37
N SER A 315 -0.35 7.63 -0.76
CA SER A 315 -0.76 6.37 -1.41
C SER A 315 -0.14 6.24 -2.82
N LYS A 316 0.95 6.96 -3.08
CA LYS A 316 1.73 6.86 -4.33
C LYS A 316 2.93 5.97 -4.07
N ILE A 317 2.99 4.79 -4.69
CA ILE A 317 4.15 3.90 -4.54
C ILE A 317 5.43 4.61 -4.99
N PHE A 318 6.52 4.43 -4.23
CA PHE A 318 7.80 5.04 -4.53
C PHE A 318 8.33 4.58 -5.90
N MET A 319 8.18 3.29 -6.22
CA MET A 319 8.72 2.69 -7.43
C MET A 319 7.62 1.98 -8.25
N PRO A 320 6.81 2.72 -9.04
CA PRO A 320 5.85 2.13 -9.96
C PRO A 320 6.58 1.43 -11.12
N GLY A 321 6.12 0.24 -11.51
CA GLY A 321 6.66 -0.51 -12.64
C GLY A 321 6.61 -2.04 -12.50
N THR A 322 6.97 -2.70 -13.60
CA THR A 322 7.16 -4.15 -13.75
C THR A 322 8.66 -4.51 -13.74
N ALA A 323 8.99 -5.81 -13.68
CA ALA A 323 10.37 -6.33 -13.78
C ALA A 323 11.17 -5.87 -15.02
N GLU A 324 10.47 -5.46 -16.09
CA GLU A 324 11.07 -4.97 -17.33
C GLU A 324 11.45 -3.48 -17.21
N THR A 325 10.61 -2.71 -16.52
CA THR A 325 10.75 -1.25 -16.35
C THR A 325 11.52 -0.83 -15.10
N VAL A 326 11.72 -1.72 -14.11
CA VAL A 326 12.44 -1.38 -12.88
C VAL A 326 13.18 -2.56 -12.24
N TYR A 327 14.02 -2.27 -11.26
CA TYR A 327 14.58 -3.30 -10.36
C TYR A 327 14.71 -2.86 -8.89
N ILE A 328 14.62 -3.81 -7.97
CA ILE A 328 14.76 -3.61 -6.52
C ILE A 328 15.70 -4.68 -5.97
N ASN A 329 16.91 -4.27 -5.58
CA ASN A 329 17.88 -5.15 -4.98
C ASN A 329 17.96 -4.93 -3.46
N LEU A 330 17.77 -6.00 -2.68
CA LEU A 330 18.17 -6.12 -1.28
C LEU A 330 19.52 -6.84 -1.24
N LEU A 331 20.56 -6.13 -0.83
CA LEU A 331 21.92 -6.64 -0.74
C LEU A 331 22.34 -6.66 0.73
N ALA A 332 23.03 -7.71 1.14
CA ALA A 332 23.70 -7.72 2.43
C ALA A 332 25.01 -6.92 2.35
N ALA A 333 25.35 -6.25 3.45
CA ALA A 333 26.64 -5.61 3.65
C ALA A 333 27.13 -5.96 5.06
N ARG A 334 27.34 -4.97 5.94
CA ARG A 334 27.57 -5.19 7.39
C ARG A 334 26.33 -5.74 8.12
N SER A 335 25.18 -5.65 7.47
CA SER A 335 23.85 -6.05 7.92
C SER A 335 23.04 -6.54 6.71
N ARG A 336 21.96 -7.28 6.98
CA ARG A 336 20.92 -7.53 5.98
C ARG A 336 20.11 -6.25 5.74
N SER A 337 19.47 -6.13 4.58
CA SER A 337 18.63 -4.97 4.27
C SER A 337 17.24 -5.08 4.92
N LEU A 338 16.61 -3.94 5.21
CA LEU A 338 15.22 -3.85 5.67
C LEU A 338 14.46 -2.87 4.76
N LEU A 339 13.36 -3.33 4.16
CA LEU A 339 12.47 -2.48 3.36
C LEU A 339 11.07 -2.40 3.98
N THR A 340 10.70 -1.21 4.44
CA THR A 340 9.39 -0.92 5.03
C THR A 340 8.49 -0.17 4.06
N PHE A 341 7.27 -0.65 3.84
CA PHE A 341 6.20 0.01 3.08
C PHE A 341 5.27 0.74 4.06
N ASP A 342 5.14 2.06 3.93
CA ASP A 342 4.40 2.94 4.84
C ASP A 342 3.49 3.93 4.07
N TYR A 343 2.31 3.45 3.68
CA TYR A 343 1.33 4.20 2.89
C TYR A 343 0.01 4.39 3.67
N ASN A 344 -0.82 5.35 3.25
CA ASN A 344 -2.16 5.59 3.82
C ASN A 344 -3.32 5.14 2.93
N GLY A 345 -3.03 4.42 1.85
CA GLY A 345 -4.01 3.88 0.93
C GLY A 345 -3.44 2.76 0.07
N PRO A 346 -4.25 2.17 -0.82
CA PRO A 346 -3.83 1.05 -1.66
C PRO A 346 -2.69 1.40 -2.61
N VAL A 347 -1.66 0.56 -2.63
CA VAL A 347 -0.55 0.61 -3.59
C VAL A 347 -0.31 -0.76 -4.22
N THR A 348 0.22 -0.78 -5.44
CA THR A 348 0.63 -2.02 -6.11
C THR A 348 2.11 -1.96 -6.45
N LEU A 349 2.83 -3.01 -6.06
CA LEU A 349 4.18 -3.32 -6.48
C LEU A 349 4.09 -4.43 -7.54
N GLY A 350 4.34 -4.11 -8.80
CA GLY A 350 4.38 -5.09 -9.90
C GLY A 350 5.79 -5.55 -10.27
N ALA A 351 6.80 -5.11 -9.51
CA ALA A 351 8.18 -5.52 -9.69
C ALA A 351 8.63 -6.43 -8.54
N PRO A 352 9.32 -7.54 -8.85
CA PRO A 352 9.90 -8.41 -7.83
C PRO A 352 11.02 -7.67 -7.08
N ILE A 353 11.03 -7.85 -5.76
CA ILE A 353 12.17 -7.54 -4.91
C ILE A 353 13.09 -8.77 -4.94
N GLY A 354 14.38 -8.59 -5.21
CA GLY A 354 15.35 -9.69 -5.14
C GLY A 354 16.77 -9.21 -4.86
N GLY A 355 17.77 -9.97 -5.31
CA GLY A 355 19.18 -9.62 -5.22
C GLY A 355 19.85 -9.68 -6.60
N GLY A 356 21.14 -9.38 -6.65
CA GLY A 356 21.92 -9.40 -7.89
C GLY A 356 22.84 -8.18 -8.02
N ARG A 357 23.58 -8.11 -9.13
CA ARG A 357 24.53 -7.03 -9.40
C ARG A 357 23.96 -6.09 -10.47
N PHE A 358 23.95 -4.79 -10.18
CA PHE A 358 23.46 -3.76 -11.10
C PHE A 358 22.05 -4.08 -11.66
N HIS A 359 21.94 -4.27 -12.99
CA HIS A 359 20.70 -4.58 -13.70
C HIS A 359 20.43 -6.09 -13.88
N ASP A 360 21.37 -6.96 -13.51
CA ASP A 360 21.27 -8.43 -13.50
C ASP A 360 20.53 -8.91 -12.24
N THR A 361 19.37 -8.33 -12.04
CA THR A 361 18.54 -8.49 -10.85
C THR A 361 17.77 -9.79 -10.90
N LEU A 362 17.49 -10.37 -9.73
CA LEU A 362 16.93 -11.71 -9.54
C LEU A 362 17.90 -12.86 -9.89
N SER A 363 19.19 -12.58 -10.05
CA SER A 363 20.24 -13.61 -10.18
C SER A 363 20.50 -14.36 -8.86
N ALA A 364 20.11 -13.78 -7.73
CA ALA A 364 20.11 -14.40 -6.42
C ALA A 364 18.94 -13.87 -5.56
N PRO A 365 18.54 -14.58 -4.48
CA PRO A 365 17.57 -14.05 -3.53
C PRO A 365 18.07 -12.74 -2.90
N GLY A 366 17.18 -11.78 -2.72
CA GLY A 366 17.46 -10.52 -2.03
C GLY A 366 17.70 -10.75 -0.54
N ALA A 367 18.86 -10.34 -0.04
CA ALA A 367 19.28 -10.54 1.34
C ALA A 367 18.71 -9.47 2.28
N GLY A 368 17.42 -9.59 2.58
CA GLY A 368 16.74 -8.65 3.48
C GLY A 368 15.34 -9.06 3.90
N ASP A 369 14.76 -8.24 4.79
CA ASP A 369 13.45 -8.40 5.40
C ASP A 369 12.49 -7.31 4.89
N VAL A 370 11.19 -7.63 4.83
CA VAL A 370 10.14 -6.72 4.34
C VAL A 370 9.06 -6.51 5.39
N VAL A 371 8.69 -5.25 5.62
CA VAL A 371 7.66 -4.85 6.59
C VAL A 371 6.56 -4.05 5.90
N ILE A 372 5.30 -4.47 6.05
CA ILE A 372 4.12 -3.67 5.74
C ILE A 372 3.66 -3.02 7.04
N LYS A 373 3.89 -1.71 7.17
CA LYS A 373 3.75 -0.97 8.43
C LYS A 373 2.28 -0.75 8.83
N GLY A 374 1.98 -0.77 10.13
CA GLY A 374 0.63 -0.72 10.71
C GLY A 374 -0.13 0.60 10.55
N THR A 375 0.24 1.43 9.56
CA THR A 375 -0.41 2.69 9.24
C THR A 375 -1.82 2.44 8.70
N LYS A 376 -2.78 3.23 9.19
CA LYS A 376 -4.19 3.10 8.81
C LYS A 376 -4.36 3.28 7.30
N GLY A 377 -4.90 2.26 6.63
CA GLY A 377 -5.14 2.28 5.18
C GLY A 377 -3.97 1.75 4.34
N ASN A 378 -2.84 1.36 4.95
CA ASN A 378 -1.73 0.74 4.24
C ASN A 378 -2.15 -0.62 3.66
N ASP A 379 -2.39 -0.67 2.35
CA ASP A 379 -2.83 -1.86 1.62
C ASP A 379 -1.88 -2.09 0.44
N VAL A 380 -0.91 -2.98 0.64
CA VAL A 380 0.17 -3.24 -0.32
C VAL A 380 -0.14 -4.50 -1.10
N THR A 381 -0.23 -4.39 -2.43
CA THR A 381 -0.38 -5.52 -3.33
C THR A 381 0.96 -5.89 -3.97
N PHE A 382 1.43 -7.11 -3.75
CA PHE A 382 2.48 -7.72 -4.56
C PHE A 382 1.83 -8.39 -5.78
N ALA A 383 1.96 -7.74 -6.94
CA ALA A 383 1.47 -8.23 -8.23
C ALA A 383 2.55 -8.97 -9.03
N ALA A 384 3.65 -9.36 -8.36
CA ALA A 384 4.71 -10.23 -8.84
C ALA A 384 5.10 -11.22 -7.74
N VAL A 385 5.86 -12.27 -8.09
CA VAL A 385 6.46 -13.17 -7.10
C VAL A 385 7.72 -12.52 -6.56
N GLN A 386 7.77 -12.23 -5.26
CA GLN A 386 8.94 -11.65 -4.63
C GLN A 386 10.03 -12.71 -4.40
N TYR A 387 11.30 -12.31 -4.49
CA TYR A 387 12.47 -13.19 -4.49
C TYR A 387 13.53 -12.76 -3.45
N TYR A 388 13.11 -12.60 -2.20
CA TYR A 388 14.01 -12.39 -1.04
C TYR A 388 13.97 -13.57 -0.08
N ASP A 389 15.05 -13.81 0.67
CA ASP A 389 15.20 -14.95 1.58
C ASP A 389 14.73 -14.69 3.02
N GLY A 390 14.49 -13.42 3.38
CA GLY A 390 14.11 -13.00 4.73
C GLY A 390 12.61 -13.04 5.02
N SER A 391 12.25 -12.40 6.13
CA SER A 391 10.88 -12.40 6.65
C SER A 391 9.97 -11.39 5.96
N THR A 392 8.67 -11.70 5.97
CA THR A 392 7.60 -10.77 5.56
C THR A 392 6.73 -10.49 6.78
N THR A 393 6.75 -9.25 7.28
CA THR A 393 5.96 -8.84 8.44
C THR A 393 4.81 -7.94 8.02
N VAL A 394 3.57 -8.32 8.34
CA VAL A 394 2.35 -7.53 8.13
C VAL A 394 1.88 -7.05 9.49
N GLN A 395 2.12 -5.79 9.81
CA GLN A 395 1.79 -5.23 11.12
C GLN A 395 0.27 -5.04 11.29
N LYS A 396 -0.19 -5.00 12.55
CA LYS A 396 -1.58 -4.74 12.91
C LYS A 396 -2.11 -3.46 12.26
N GLY A 397 -3.26 -3.57 11.58
CA GLY A 397 -3.90 -2.47 10.86
C GLY A 397 -3.52 -2.35 9.38
N ALA A 398 -2.49 -3.08 8.93
CA ALA A 398 -2.07 -3.12 7.53
C ALA A 398 -2.67 -4.32 6.77
N VAL A 399 -2.68 -4.23 5.45
CA VAL A 399 -3.07 -5.30 4.53
C VAL A 399 -1.90 -5.62 3.58
N LEU A 400 -1.57 -6.89 3.45
CA LEU A 400 -0.73 -7.41 2.38
C LEU A 400 -1.59 -8.27 1.45
N ARG A 401 -1.52 -8.01 0.15
CA ARG A 401 -2.17 -8.82 -0.90
C ARG A 401 -1.12 -9.53 -1.74
N LEU A 402 -1.20 -10.85 -1.82
CA LEU A 402 -0.44 -11.64 -2.78
C LEU A 402 -1.33 -11.87 -4.00
N GLY A 403 -0.99 -11.20 -5.10
CA GLY A 403 -1.79 -11.14 -6.32
C GLY A 403 -2.77 -9.96 -6.34
N SER A 404 -3.02 -9.45 -7.55
CA SER A 404 -3.97 -8.38 -7.85
C SER A 404 -5.40 -8.87 -8.09
N GLY A 405 -5.59 -10.16 -8.34
CA GLY A 405 -6.86 -10.73 -8.82
C GLY A 405 -7.12 -10.56 -10.31
N LYS A 406 -6.12 -10.10 -11.09
CA LYS A 406 -6.18 -9.93 -12.54
C LYS A 406 -5.13 -10.79 -13.25
N ALA A 407 -5.41 -11.18 -14.49
CA ALA A 407 -4.44 -11.87 -15.34
C ALA A 407 -3.12 -11.09 -15.44
N GLY A 408 -1.99 -11.80 -15.43
CA GLY A 408 -0.65 -11.21 -15.44
C GLY A 408 -0.17 -10.61 -14.12
N GLY A 409 -1.06 -10.37 -13.15
CA GLY A 409 -0.73 -9.76 -11.85
C GLY A 409 -0.82 -10.73 -10.68
N ASP A 410 -0.35 -11.97 -10.86
CA ASP A 410 -0.26 -12.99 -9.80
C ASP A 410 1.00 -12.80 -8.96
N GLY A 411 0.84 -12.86 -7.63
CA GLY A 411 1.89 -12.62 -6.66
C GLY A 411 2.37 -13.88 -5.95
N GLY A 412 3.39 -13.71 -5.11
CA GLY A 412 3.90 -14.78 -4.26
C GLY A 412 5.13 -14.35 -3.46
N LEU A 413 5.64 -15.27 -2.64
CA LEU A 413 6.86 -15.09 -1.86
C LEU A 413 7.83 -16.23 -2.20
N HIS A 414 9.13 -15.98 -2.04
CA HIS A 414 10.13 -17.03 -2.10
C HIS A 414 10.15 -17.81 -0.78
N THR A 415 9.54 -18.99 -0.78
CA THR A 415 9.32 -19.80 0.44
C THR A 415 10.44 -20.80 0.72
N ARG A 416 11.65 -20.58 0.18
CA ARG A 416 12.83 -21.43 0.41
C ARG A 416 13.83 -20.67 1.27
N GLY A 417 14.70 -21.39 1.98
CA GLY A 417 15.71 -20.82 2.87
C GLY A 417 15.24 -20.67 4.32
N ASP A 418 16.22 -20.69 5.23
CA ASP A 418 15.97 -20.84 6.67
C ASP A 418 15.44 -19.57 7.34
N LEU A 419 15.62 -18.41 6.72
CA LEU A 419 15.14 -17.11 7.22
C LEU A 419 13.70 -16.78 6.77
N TYR A 420 13.15 -17.47 5.76
CA TYR A 420 11.80 -17.24 5.27
C TYR A 420 10.75 -17.52 6.37
N LYS A 421 9.90 -16.52 6.64
CA LYS A 421 8.73 -16.62 7.52
C LYS A 421 7.75 -15.50 7.21
N VAL A 422 6.47 -15.72 7.53
CA VAL A 422 5.43 -14.68 7.47
C VAL A 422 4.93 -14.40 8.88
N VAL A 423 5.10 -13.17 9.35
CA VAL A 423 4.54 -12.70 10.63
C VAL A 423 3.35 -11.81 10.30
N ASN A 424 2.14 -12.30 10.53
CA ASN A 424 0.90 -11.62 10.15
C ASN A 424 0.11 -11.21 11.39
N ASP A 425 0.16 -9.94 11.77
CA ASP A 425 -0.69 -9.31 12.78
C ASP A 425 -1.74 -8.36 12.18
N GLY A 426 -1.65 -8.10 10.86
CA GLY A 426 -2.63 -7.36 10.07
C GLY A 426 -3.59 -8.28 9.33
N SER A 427 -3.67 -8.13 8.00
CA SER A 427 -4.43 -9.02 7.13
C SER A 427 -3.63 -9.46 5.92
N LEU A 428 -3.47 -10.78 5.75
CA LEU A 428 -2.92 -11.41 4.56
C LEU A 428 -4.06 -11.84 3.63
N VAL A 429 -4.06 -11.34 2.39
CA VAL A 429 -5.10 -11.64 1.39
C VAL A 429 -4.47 -12.30 0.17
N LEU A 430 -4.96 -13.48 -0.17
CA LEU A 430 -4.46 -14.34 -1.23
C LEU A 430 -5.40 -14.19 -2.43
N ARG A 431 -4.88 -13.68 -3.55
CA ARG A 431 -5.68 -13.15 -4.67
C ARG A 431 -5.22 -13.61 -6.06
N ASN A 432 -4.38 -14.63 -6.16
CA ASN A 432 -3.95 -15.12 -7.48
C ASN A 432 -5.14 -15.59 -8.35
N ALA A 433 -5.12 -15.18 -9.61
CA ALA A 433 -6.13 -15.48 -10.60
C ALA A 433 -5.92 -16.87 -11.22
N SER A 434 -4.69 -17.27 -11.55
CA SER A 434 -4.42 -18.57 -12.17
C SER A 434 -3.22 -19.33 -11.59
N LYS A 435 -2.15 -18.67 -11.15
CA LYS A 435 -0.97 -19.34 -10.59
C LYS A 435 -1.22 -19.82 -9.15
N PRO A 436 -1.09 -21.13 -8.85
CA PRO A 436 -1.16 -21.63 -7.48
C PRO A 436 -0.11 -20.97 -6.59
N LEU A 437 -0.41 -20.89 -5.30
CA LEU A 437 0.47 -20.34 -4.28
C LEU A 437 0.73 -21.40 -3.21
N ALA A 438 1.97 -21.48 -2.71
CA ALA A 438 2.31 -22.26 -1.52
C ALA A 438 2.88 -21.32 -0.47
N LEU A 439 2.48 -21.48 0.79
CA LEU A 439 2.99 -20.70 1.92
C LEU A 439 3.20 -21.62 3.13
N SER A 440 4.32 -21.43 3.83
CA SER A 440 4.64 -22.07 5.10
C SER A 440 5.06 -21.05 6.15
N ARG A 441 5.31 -21.50 7.39
CA ARG A 441 5.94 -20.70 8.47
C ARG A 441 5.22 -19.37 8.72
N ILE A 442 3.89 -19.43 8.82
CA ILE A 442 3.00 -18.28 9.05
C ILE A 442 2.63 -18.20 10.53
N SER A 443 2.94 -17.10 11.21
CA SER A 443 2.58 -16.84 12.61
C SER A 443 1.85 -15.49 12.76
N GLY A 444 1.46 -15.14 14.00
CA GLY A 444 0.83 -13.86 14.33
C GLY A 444 -0.68 -13.94 14.56
N SER A 445 -1.26 -12.80 14.95
CA SER A 445 -2.66 -12.64 15.38
C SER A 445 -3.64 -12.21 14.27
N GLY A 446 -3.11 -11.91 13.09
CA GLY A 446 -3.82 -11.34 11.93
C GLY A 446 -4.65 -12.35 11.14
N SER A 447 -5.55 -11.83 10.30
CA SER A 447 -6.44 -12.63 9.46
C SER A 447 -5.78 -13.15 8.18
N LEU A 448 -6.24 -14.30 7.70
CA LEU A 448 -5.90 -14.86 6.39
C LEU A 448 -7.17 -14.96 5.53
N THR A 449 -7.14 -14.44 4.31
CA THR A 449 -8.28 -14.47 3.39
C THR A 449 -7.90 -15.02 2.02
N GLN A 450 -8.40 -16.21 1.68
CA GLN A 450 -8.37 -16.76 0.32
C GLN A 450 -9.51 -16.16 -0.51
N SER A 451 -9.15 -15.46 -1.58
CA SER A 451 -10.09 -14.73 -2.46
C SER A 451 -9.70 -14.74 -3.95
N GLY A 452 -8.57 -15.38 -4.29
CA GLY A 452 -8.19 -15.73 -5.65
C GLY A 452 -9.03 -16.89 -6.20
N ALA A 453 -8.96 -17.10 -7.51
CA ALA A 453 -9.51 -18.30 -8.13
C ALA A 453 -8.51 -19.48 -8.05
N ALA A 454 -7.21 -19.18 -8.09
CA ALA A 454 -6.16 -20.18 -7.93
C ALA A 454 -6.10 -20.73 -6.50
N THR A 455 -5.72 -22.00 -6.38
CA THR A 455 -5.50 -22.67 -5.09
C THR A 455 -4.32 -22.05 -4.35
N THR A 456 -4.51 -21.75 -3.06
CA THR A 456 -3.37 -21.57 -2.14
C THR A 456 -3.26 -22.78 -1.23
N THR A 457 -2.06 -23.35 -1.12
CA THR A 457 -1.73 -24.42 -0.19
C THR A 457 -0.94 -23.88 0.99
N LEU A 458 -1.42 -24.13 2.21
CA LEU A 458 -0.66 -23.89 3.44
C LEU A 458 0.11 -25.17 3.78
N THR A 459 1.42 -25.08 3.95
CA THR A 459 2.30 -26.26 4.11
C THR A 459 3.02 -26.29 5.46
N GLY A 460 3.01 -27.47 6.09
CA GLY A 460 3.78 -27.81 7.28
C GLY A 460 3.25 -27.27 8.62
N ALA A 461 3.69 -27.91 9.71
CA ALA A 461 3.22 -27.65 11.07
C ALA A 461 3.56 -26.24 11.61
N ALA A 462 4.48 -25.50 10.97
CA ALA A 462 4.87 -24.15 11.35
C ALA A 462 3.85 -23.05 10.94
N VAL A 463 2.69 -23.42 10.38
CA VAL A 463 1.55 -22.52 10.22
C VAL A 463 0.76 -22.47 11.54
N THR A 464 0.91 -21.36 12.26
CA THR A 464 0.52 -21.21 13.67
C THR A 464 -0.27 -19.93 13.97
N TYR A 465 -0.61 -19.13 12.95
CA TYR A 465 -1.41 -17.91 13.11
C TYR A 465 -2.78 -18.19 13.76
N THR A 466 -3.27 -17.25 14.56
CA THR A 466 -4.47 -17.42 15.40
C THR A 466 -5.69 -16.62 14.94
N GLY A 467 -5.52 -15.74 13.96
CA GLY A 467 -6.61 -14.91 13.45
C GLY A 467 -7.71 -15.67 12.71
N THR A 468 -8.64 -14.90 12.12
CA THR A 468 -9.74 -15.44 11.31
C THR A 468 -9.23 -15.96 9.98
N THR A 469 -9.70 -17.14 9.59
CA THR A 469 -9.48 -17.72 8.25
C THR A 469 -10.75 -17.57 7.43
N THR A 470 -10.68 -16.87 6.31
CA THR A 470 -11.82 -16.68 5.39
C THR A 470 -11.50 -17.23 4.01
N VAL A 471 -12.42 -18.00 3.44
CA VAL A 471 -12.42 -18.39 2.03
C VAL A 471 -13.64 -17.75 1.37
N THR A 472 -13.40 -16.97 0.32
CA THR A 472 -14.44 -16.27 -0.46
C THR A 472 -14.53 -16.78 -1.90
N LYS A 473 -13.43 -17.35 -2.43
CA LYS A 473 -13.32 -17.88 -3.78
C LYS A 473 -12.15 -18.88 -3.85
N GLY A 474 -12.25 -19.85 -4.75
CA GLY A 474 -11.19 -20.83 -5.00
C GLY A 474 -10.98 -21.77 -3.81
N THR A 475 -9.80 -22.39 -3.76
CA THR A 475 -9.45 -23.39 -2.75
C THR A 475 -8.34 -22.90 -1.83
N LEU A 476 -8.54 -23.02 -0.52
CA LEU A 476 -7.49 -23.04 0.48
C LEU A 476 -7.21 -24.51 0.83
N ALA A 477 -6.03 -25.03 0.51
CA ALA A 477 -5.63 -26.40 0.80
C ALA A 477 -4.68 -26.45 2.01
N LEU A 478 -4.77 -27.50 2.81
CA LEU A 478 -3.88 -27.78 3.94
C LEU A 478 -3.04 -29.02 3.63
N ASP A 479 -1.71 -28.92 3.72
CA ASP A 479 -0.77 -30.02 3.46
C ASP A 479 0.24 -30.13 4.62
N GLY A 480 0.14 -31.20 5.42
CA GLY A 480 0.92 -31.35 6.66
C GLY A 480 0.64 -30.26 7.71
N THR A 481 -0.54 -29.61 7.65
CA THR A 481 -0.93 -28.53 8.55
C THR A 481 -2.43 -28.51 8.87
N GLY A 482 -2.85 -27.73 9.86
CA GLY A 482 -4.24 -27.66 10.35
C GLY A 482 -4.65 -26.25 10.80
N LEU A 483 -5.95 -26.03 10.99
CA LEU A 483 -6.53 -24.72 11.37
C LEU A 483 -7.08 -24.68 12.82
N ALA A 484 -6.74 -25.64 13.68
CA ALA A 484 -7.21 -25.71 15.07
C ALA A 484 -6.82 -24.50 15.96
N ARG A 485 -5.90 -23.64 15.49
CA ARG A 485 -5.52 -22.37 16.14
C ARG A 485 -6.29 -21.15 15.60
N SER A 486 -6.96 -21.26 14.46
CA SER A 486 -7.73 -20.16 13.86
C SER A 486 -8.95 -19.84 14.72
N ARG A 487 -9.13 -18.57 15.08
CA ARG A 487 -10.24 -18.10 15.92
C ARG A 487 -11.63 -18.43 15.34
N THR A 488 -11.75 -18.45 14.02
CA THR A 488 -12.96 -18.84 13.28
C THR A 488 -12.60 -19.09 11.81
N ILE A 489 -13.34 -19.98 11.16
CA ILE A 489 -13.21 -20.36 9.76
C ILE A 489 -14.52 -19.98 9.05
N ARG A 490 -14.43 -19.25 7.94
CA ARG A 490 -15.59 -18.75 7.18
C ARG A 490 -15.53 -19.11 5.70
N LEU A 491 -16.48 -19.91 5.22
CA LEU A 491 -16.64 -20.30 3.82
C LEU A 491 -17.80 -19.51 3.19
N THR A 492 -17.51 -18.27 2.81
CA THR A 492 -18.54 -17.23 2.60
C THR A 492 -19.33 -17.32 1.28
N ALA A 493 -18.91 -18.18 0.35
CA ALA A 493 -19.56 -18.38 -0.94
C ALA A 493 -19.58 -19.87 -1.31
N SER A 494 -20.54 -20.30 -2.14
CA SER A 494 -20.65 -21.69 -2.61
C SER A 494 -19.44 -22.15 -3.44
N GLY A 495 -18.74 -21.22 -4.09
CA GLY A 495 -17.47 -21.49 -4.79
C GLY A 495 -16.23 -21.52 -3.89
N ALA A 496 -16.37 -21.29 -2.57
CA ALA A 496 -15.26 -21.30 -1.62
C ALA A 496 -15.01 -22.73 -1.11
N ARG A 497 -13.76 -23.19 -1.20
CA ARG A 497 -13.36 -24.54 -0.78
C ARG A 497 -12.23 -24.52 0.23
N LEU A 498 -12.33 -25.36 1.27
CA LEU A 498 -11.27 -25.67 2.21
C LEU A 498 -10.92 -27.16 2.05
N ASP A 499 -9.76 -27.47 1.47
CA ASP A 499 -9.31 -28.85 1.24
C ASP A 499 -8.42 -29.31 2.39
N VAL A 500 -8.88 -30.33 3.12
CA VAL A 500 -8.23 -30.86 4.32
C VAL A 500 -7.74 -32.30 4.14
N ARG A 501 -7.81 -32.85 2.93
CA ARG A 501 -7.43 -34.25 2.64
C ARG A 501 -5.96 -34.57 2.93
N LYS A 502 -5.09 -33.56 2.99
CA LYS A 502 -3.68 -33.67 3.38
C LYS A 502 -3.33 -33.00 4.71
N SER A 503 -4.32 -32.57 5.49
CA SER A 503 -4.08 -32.19 6.89
C SER A 503 -3.66 -33.41 7.73
N PRO A 504 -3.05 -33.24 8.92
CA PRO A 504 -2.80 -34.33 9.84
C PRO A 504 -4.10 -35.09 10.16
N GLY A 505 -4.13 -36.40 9.90
CA GLY A 505 -5.34 -37.22 10.04
C GLY A 505 -6.40 -37.04 8.94
N ALA A 506 -6.10 -36.31 7.85
CA ALA A 506 -7.00 -36.03 6.74
C ALA A 506 -8.36 -35.42 7.15
N VAL A 507 -8.34 -34.58 8.20
CA VAL A 507 -9.53 -34.08 8.89
C VAL A 507 -9.37 -32.61 9.32
N LEU A 508 -10.44 -31.84 9.20
CA LEU A 508 -10.55 -30.57 9.91
C LEU A 508 -10.91 -30.85 11.38
N ASP A 509 -9.91 -30.88 12.25
CA ASP A 509 -10.13 -30.91 13.70
C ASP A 509 -10.48 -29.49 14.19
N LEU A 510 -11.77 -29.29 14.48
CA LEU A 510 -12.35 -27.97 14.74
C LEU A 510 -12.64 -27.79 16.24
N SER A 511 -11.89 -26.89 16.87
CA SER A 511 -12.04 -26.49 18.28
C SER A 511 -12.75 -25.15 18.48
N THR A 512 -12.96 -24.37 17.40
CA THR A 512 -13.46 -22.99 17.46
C THR A 512 -14.81 -22.85 16.74
N SER A 513 -14.84 -22.35 15.51
CA SER A 513 -16.06 -22.22 14.71
C SER A 513 -15.81 -22.33 13.21
N LEU A 514 -16.72 -22.99 12.50
CA LEU A 514 -16.78 -23.08 11.05
C LEU A 514 -18.16 -22.59 10.60
N SER A 515 -18.20 -21.61 9.69
CA SER A 515 -19.47 -21.02 9.24
C SER A 515 -19.51 -20.76 7.74
N GLY A 516 -20.72 -20.74 7.17
CA GLY A 516 -20.98 -20.25 5.81
C GLY A 516 -21.75 -21.23 4.93
N LYS A 517 -21.43 -21.23 3.64
CA LYS A 517 -22.11 -22.01 2.58
C LYS A 517 -21.18 -22.59 1.51
N GLY A 518 -19.88 -22.64 1.80
CA GLY A 518 -18.88 -23.28 0.95
C GLY A 518 -18.61 -24.72 1.37
N THR A 519 -17.61 -25.33 0.77
CA THR A 519 -17.32 -26.76 0.92
C THR A 519 -16.03 -27.02 1.70
N VAL A 520 -16.09 -27.89 2.72
CA VAL A 520 -14.92 -28.60 3.22
C VAL A 520 -14.73 -29.87 2.39
N VAL A 521 -13.62 -29.95 1.67
CA VAL A 521 -13.23 -31.12 0.89
C VAL A 521 -12.39 -32.02 1.80
N GLY A 522 -12.99 -33.12 2.26
CA GLY A 522 -12.45 -33.98 3.32
C GLY A 522 -13.36 -34.06 4.54
N SER A 523 -12.90 -34.72 5.60
CA SER A 523 -13.70 -34.95 6.81
C SER A 523 -13.62 -33.78 7.80
N VAL A 524 -14.64 -33.62 8.64
CA VAL A 524 -14.69 -32.64 9.73
C VAL A 524 -14.93 -33.37 11.05
N THR A 525 -14.16 -33.03 12.08
CA THR A 525 -14.50 -33.37 13.47
C THR A 525 -14.76 -32.10 14.26
N ASN A 526 -16.01 -31.92 14.68
CA ASN A 526 -16.49 -30.73 15.37
C ASN A 526 -16.46 -30.92 16.90
N ALA A 527 -15.61 -30.15 17.58
CA ALA A 527 -15.62 -29.95 19.03
C ALA A 527 -15.88 -28.48 19.42
N GLY A 528 -16.22 -27.62 18.45
CA GLY A 528 -16.61 -26.23 18.61
C GLY A 528 -17.99 -25.99 18.00
N GLU A 529 -18.15 -24.94 17.19
CA GLU A 529 -19.41 -24.64 16.50
C GLU A 529 -19.32 -24.89 14.97
N VAL A 530 -20.34 -25.49 14.38
CA VAL A 530 -20.57 -25.49 12.93
C VAL A 530 -21.90 -24.80 12.63
N SER A 531 -21.91 -23.84 11.71
CA SER A 531 -23.10 -23.04 11.42
C SER A 531 -23.33 -22.67 9.94
N GLY A 532 -24.60 -22.65 9.54
CA GLY A 532 -25.03 -22.42 8.15
C GLY A 532 -24.87 -23.62 7.21
N GLY A 533 -25.20 -23.41 5.93
CA GLY A 533 -25.25 -24.43 4.86
C GLY A 533 -23.90 -24.95 4.35
N VAL A 534 -22.96 -25.27 5.25
CA VAL A 534 -21.66 -25.82 4.87
C VAL A 534 -21.82 -27.22 4.25
N THR A 535 -21.10 -27.51 3.16
CA THR A 535 -20.99 -28.87 2.62
C THR A 535 -19.71 -29.54 3.12
N VAL A 536 -19.79 -30.80 3.54
CA VAL A 536 -18.65 -31.65 3.93
C VAL A 536 -18.62 -32.88 3.01
N THR A 537 -17.57 -33.03 2.21
CA THR A 537 -17.47 -34.16 1.25
C THR A 537 -16.96 -35.46 1.90
N GLY A 538 -16.43 -35.37 3.12
CA GLY A 538 -15.98 -36.51 3.92
C GLY A 538 -16.95 -36.82 5.07
N ASN A 539 -16.45 -37.49 6.10
CA ASN A 539 -17.24 -37.79 7.30
C ASN A 539 -17.46 -36.52 8.13
N TYR A 540 -18.59 -36.44 8.82
CA TYR A 540 -18.87 -35.42 9.83
C TYR A 540 -19.06 -36.08 11.20
N THR A 541 -18.16 -35.78 12.14
CA THR A 541 -18.23 -36.26 13.51
C THR A 541 -18.39 -35.08 14.46
N GLN A 542 -19.53 -34.95 15.13
CA GLN A 542 -19.70 -34.01 16.24
C GLN A 542 -19.34 -34.69 17.56
N ARG A 543 -18.35 -34.15 18.27
CA ARG A 543 -17.96 -34.59 19.63
C ARG A 543 -18.92 -34.02 20.68
N SER A 544 -18.87 -34.53 21.90
CA SER A 544 -19.73 -34.11 23.02
C SER A 544 -19.62 -32.62 23.39
N GLY A 545 -18.46 -31.99 23.18
CA GLY A 545 -18.26 -30.54 23.35
C GLY A 545 -18.74 -29.69 22.18
N GLY A 546 -19.03 -30.30 21.02
CA GLY A 546 -19.41 -29.58 19.81
C GLY A 546 -20.88 -29.16 19.76
N GLN A 547 -21.18 -28.25 18.85
CA GLN A 547 -22.50 -27.70 18.58
C GLN A 547 -22.74 -27.53 17.07
N LEU A 548 -23.94 -27.88 16.62
CA LEU A 548 -24.47 -27.52 15.30
C LEU A 548 -25.49 -26.38 15.48
N VAL A 549 -25.38 -25.31 14.68
CA VAL A 549 -26.32 -24.18 14.68
C VAL A 549 -26.90 -24.00 13.27
N VAL A 550 -28.18 -24.33 13.09
CA VAL A 550 -28.80 -24.31 11.77
C VAL A 550 -29.45 -22.95 11.50
N GLN A 551 -28.85 -22.18 10.59
CA GLN A 551 -29.25 -20.84 10.18
C GLN A 551 -29.45 -20.81 8.66
N GLY A 552 -30.70 -20.90 8.21
CA GLY A 552 -31.09 -20.74 6.80
C GLY A 552 -30.96 -22.00 5.93
N GLU A 553 -29.81 -22.66 5.95
CA GLU A 553 -29.51 -23.85 5.13
C GLU A 553 -28.99 -24.99 6.02
N ALA A 554 -29.34 -26.23 5.65
CA ALA A 554 -28.90 -27.44 6.35
C ALA A 554 -27.40 -27.71 6.16
N LEU A 555 -26.77 -28.34 7.14
CA LEU A 555 -25.43 -28.92 6.96
C LEU A 555 -25.55 -30.07 5.94
N LYS A 556 -24.73 -30.08 4.89
CA LYS A 556 -24.69 -31.19 3.93
C LYS A 556 -23.47 -32.09 4.18
N VAL A 557 -23.67 -33.41 4.26
CA VAL A 557 -22.59 -34.39 4.50
C VAL A 557 -22.70 -35.59 3.55
N GLU A 558 -21.66 -35.76 2.73
CA GLU A 558 -21.58 -36.86 1.74
C GLU A 558 -20.97 -38.14 2.34
N GLY A 559 -20.07 -38.02 3.33
CA GLY A 559 -19.56 -39.14 4.12
C GLY A 559 -20.42 -39.46 5.34
N ARG A 560 -19.94 -40.33 6.23
CA ARG A 560 -20.69 -40.79 7.42
C ARG A 560 -20.97 -39.65 8.41
N VAL A 561 -22.17 -39.64 8.98
CA VAL A 561 -22.57 -38.72 10.08
C VAL A 561 -22.55 -39.44 11.44
N ALA A 562 -21.83 -38.86 12.40
CA ALA A 562 -21.79 -39.29 13.79
C ALA A 562 -22.04 -38.09 14.73
N LEU A 563 -23.03 -38.19 15.62
CA LEU A 563 -23.54 -37.07 16.41
C LEU A 563 -23.43 -37.29 17.93
N ALA A 564 -23.01 -36.22 18.60
CA ALA A 564 -23.07 -35.99 20.03
C ALA A 564 -23.18 -34.47 20.26
N GLY A 565 -23.17 -34.01 21.51
CA GLY A 565 -23.11 -32.58 21.80
C GLY A 565 -24.40 -31.84 21.45
N LYS A 566 -24.32 -30.52 21.24
CA LYS A 566 -25.51 -29.65 21.19
C LYS A 566 -26.07 -29.45 19.78
N LEU A 567 -27.36 -29.17 19.72
CA LEU A 567 -28.06 -28.63 18.57
C LEU A 567 -28.68 -27.28 18.95
N ASP A 568 -28.58 -26.31 18.05
CA ASP A 568 -29.37 -25.08 18.08
C ASP A 568 -30.12 -24.92 16.75
N ALA A 569 -31.42 -25.15 16.80
CA ALA A 569 -32.34 -25.03 15.68
C ALA A 569 -33.24 -23.77 15.78
N ARG A 570 -32.97 -22.84 16.70
CA ARG A 570 -33.91 -21.75 17.03
C ARG A 570 -34.19 -20.78 15.88
N SER A 571 -33.28 -20.70 14.90
CA SER A 571 -33.38 -19.86 13.69
C SER A 571 -34.08 -20.51 12.49
N VAL A 572 -34.44 -21.80 12.60
CA VAL A 572 -34.92 -22.62 11.47
C VAL A 572 -36.32 -22.20 10.97
N ALA A 573 -37.13 -21.53 11.81
CA ALA A 573 -38.46 -21.01 11.47
C ALA A 573 -38.49 -19.89 10.40
N SER A 574 -37.33 -19.48 9.84
CA SER A 574 -37.22 -18.44 8.81
C SER A 574 -36.68 -18.94 7.47
N SER A 575 -36.33 -20.22 7.37
CA SER A 575 -35.88 -20.89 6.14
C SER A 575 -37.03 -21.56 5.41
N LYS A 576 -37.02 -21.53 4.08
CA LYS A 576 -38.03 -22.18 3.22
C LYS A 576 -38.21 -23.65 3.62
N ALA A 577 -39.43 -24.03 3.99
CA ALA A 577 -39.80 -25.43 4.18
C ALA A 577 -39.51 -26.23 2.89
N THR A 578 -38.56 -27.15 2.97
CA THR A 578 -38.22 -28.08 1.88
C THR A 578 -38.98 -29.38 2.03
N ALA A 579 -39.64 -29.79 0.95
CA ALA A 579 -40.55 -30.93 0.82
C ALA A 579 -41.91 -30.79 1.54
N LYS A 580 -42.96 -30.56 0.73
CA LYS A 580 -44.36 -30.86 1.11
C LYS A 580 -44.57 -32.37 0.99
N ALA A 581 -44.53 -33.10 2.10
CA ALA A 581 -44.98 -34.48 2.12
C ALA A 581 -46.52 -34.52 2.04
N LYS A 582 -47.08 -35.18 1.02
CA LYS A 582 -48.52 -35.38 0.88
C LYS A 582 -48.91 -36.69 1.56
N THR A 583 -49.37 -36.62 2.80
CA THR A 583 -49.96 -37.75 3.52
C THR A 583 -51.34 -38.10 2.93
N GLU A 584 -51.75 -39.37 3.02
CA GLU A 584 -53.02 -39.88 2.45
C GLU A 584 -54.27 -39.35 3.17
N SER A 585 -54.11 -38.81 4.38
CA SER A 585 -55.07 -37.88 4.98
C SER A 585 -54.53 -36.46 4.81
N GLY A 586 -55.37 -35.54 4.32
CA GLY A 586 -54.98 -34.25 3.71
C GLY A 586 -54.34 -33.17 4.59
N SER A 587 -53.77 -33.54 5.74
CA SER A 587 -52.96 -32.65 6.57
C SER A 587 -51.54 -32.50 5.99
N GLN A 588 -51.07 -31.26 5.87
CA GLN A 588 -49.71 -30.93 5.43
C GLN A 588 -48.80 -30.83 6.66
N THR A 589 -47.88 -31.78 6.83
CA THR A 589 -46.89 -31.72 7.90
C THR A 589 -45.65 -30.95 7.44
N GLU A 590 -45.26 -29.90 8.18
CA GLU A 590 -44.03 -29.16 7.89
C GLU A 590 -42.81 -29.95 8.37
N THR A 591 -41.86 -30.19 7.47
CA THR A 591 -40.57 -30.82 7.77
C THR A 591 -39.44 -29.85 7.45
N VAL A 592 -38.41 -29.81 8.30
CA VAL A 592 -37.19 -29.04 8.03
C VAL A 592 -35.94 -29.89 8.26
N THR A 593 -35.11 -30.00 7.23
CA THR A 593 -33.83 -30.70 7.28
C THR A 593 -32.80 -29.87 8.05
N LEU A 594 -32.17 -30.49 9.05
CA LEU A 594 -31.04 -29.93 9.80
C LEU A 594 -29.70 -30.43 9.23
N ILE A 595 -29.66 -31.69 8.82
CA ILE A 595 -28.53 -32.33 8.14
C ILE A 595 -29.06 -33.09 6.92
N ASP A 596 -28.60 -32.71 5.73
CA ASP A 596 -28.72 -33.43 4.46
C ASP A 596 -27.57 -34.46 4.43
N HIS A 597 -27.87 -35.73 4.64
CA HIS A 597 -26.90 -36.83 4.67
C HIS A 597 -26.95 -37.64 3.36
N ALA A 598 -26.55 -37.01 2.25
CA ALA A 598 -26.44 -37.62 0.92
C ALA A 598 -25.52 -38.87 0.77
N GLY A 599 -24.98 -39.42 1.86
CA GLY A 599 -24.28 -40.70 1.88
C GLY A 599 -25.24 -41.89 2.09
N ARG A 600 -24.78 -43.13 1.91
CA ARG A 600 -25.62 -44.35 2.11
C ARG A 600 -25.58 -44.93 3.53
N ALA A 601 -24.82 -44.31 4.44
CA ALA A 601 -24.70 -44.78 5.81
C ALA A 601 -25.87 -44.27 6.67
N LYS A 602 -26.26 -45.02 7.71
CA LYS A 602 -27.17 -44.47 8.73
C LYS A 602 -26.44 -43.40 9.54
N THR A 603 -27.12 -42.30 9.84
CA THR A 603 -26.70 -41.39 10.92
C THR A 603 -26.58 -42.17 12.23
N THR A 604 -25.50 -41.92 12.96
CA THR A 604 -25.17 -42.61 14.21
C THR A 604 -25.03 -41.62 15.37
N GLY A 605 -25.39 -42.06 16.59
CA GLY A 605 -25.47 -41.17 17.75
C GLY A 605 -26.67 -40.21 17.67
N THR A 606 -26.76 -39.30 18.64
CA THR A 606 -27.82 -38.29 18.77
C THR A 606 -27.27 -37.04 19.43
N PHE A 607 -27.89 -35.88 19.22
CA PHE A 607 -27.59 -34.70 20.03
C PHE A 607 -27.95 -34.96 21.51
N THR A 608 -27.20 -34.33 22.43
CA THR A 608 -27.36 -34.46 23.88
C THR A 608 -28.77 -34.08 24.31
N GLY A 609 -29.47 -35.01 24.97
CA GLY A 609 -30.85 -34.83 25.43
C GLY A 609 -31.93 -35.06 24.36
N LEU A 610 -31.56 -35.20 23.08
CA LEU A 610 -32.50 -35.30 21.96
C LEU A 610 -32.46 -36.71 21.33
N LYS A 611 -33.11 -37.68 21.98
CA LYS A 611 -33.35 -39.01 21.40
C LYS A 611 -34.29 -38.92 20.18
N GLU A 612 -34.39 -39.99 19.38
CA GLU A 612 -35.41 -40.12 18.33
C GLU A 612 -36.80 -39.78 18.88
N GLY A 613 -37.55 -38.90 18.20
CA GLY A 613 -38.88 -38.44 18.63
C GLY A 613 -38.89 -37.42 19.77
N ALA A 614 -37.72 -36.94 20.24
CA ALA A 614 -37.67 -35.88 21.25
C ALA A 614 -38.27 -34.57 20.73
N ALA A 615 -38.93 -33.83 21.64
CA ALA A 615 -39.47 -32.50 21.35
C ALA A 615 -38.33 -31.48 21.21
N VAL A 616 -38.39 -30.67 20.16
CA VAL A 616 -37.48 -29.54 19.89
C VAL A 616 -38.33 -28.30 19.66
N GLN A 617 -38.15 -27.30 20.53
CA GLN A 617 -38.86 -26.03 20.44
C GLN A 617 -38.14 -25.09 19.47
N VAL A 618 -38.84 -24.65 18.42
CA VAL A 618 -38.35 -23.68 17.44
C VAL A 618 -39.30 -22.49 17.40
N GLY A 619 -38.88 -21.37 17.99
CA GLY A 619 -39.75 -20.21 18.19
C GLY A 619 -40.88 -20.53 19.17
N LYS A 620 -42.12 -20.62 18.66
CA LYS A 620 -43.32 -21.02 19.42
C LYS A 620 -43.86 -22.40 19.06
N ALA A 621 -43.27 -23.06 18.05
CA ALA A 621 -43.78 -24.33 17.53
C ALA A 621 -42.93 -25.50 18.05
N GLU A 622 -43.61 -26.57 18.43
CA GLU A 622 -42.97 -27.83 18.79
C GLU A 622 -42.75 -28.70 17.55
N TYR A 623 -41.52 -29.16 17.39
CA TYR A 623 -41.14 -30.14 16.39
C TYR A 623 -40.67 -31.43 17.06
N ARG A 624 -40.70 -32.54 16.32
CA ARG A 624 -40.12 -33.83 16.71
C ARG A 624 -38.90 -34.10 15.85
N ILE A 625 -37.77 -34.41 16.49
CA ILE A 625 -36.53 -34.75 15.78
C ILE A 625 -36.52 -36.21 15.34
N SER A 626 -36.11 -36.46 14.09
CA SER A 626 -35.78 -37.79 13.60
C SER A 626 -34.38 -37.82 13.00
N TYR A 627 -33.63 -38.88 13.26
CA TYR A 627 -32.31 -39.16 12.68
C TYR A 627 -32.39 -40.17 11.51
N ARG A 628 -33.59 -40.33 10.95
CA ARG A 628 -33.93 -41.25 9.85
C ARG A 628 -34.84 -40.59 8.81
N GLY A 629 -34.79 -39.25 8.71
CA GLY A 629 -35.60 -38.50 7.77
C GLY A 629 -35.16 -38.68 6.32
N GLY A 630 -35.83 -37.98 5.40
CA GLY A 630 -35.44 -37.92 4.00
C GLY A 630 -35.48 -39.28 3.32
N ASP A 631 -34.33 -39.72 2.78
CA ASP A 631 -34.10 -41.04 2.19
C ASP A 631 -33.68 -42.12 3.21
N GLY A 632 -33.72 -41.81 4.51
CA GLY A 632 -33.64 -42.78 5.62
C GLY A 632 -32.50 -42.53 6.62
N ASN A 633 -31.72 -41.46 6.44
CA ASN A 633 -30.59 -41.09 7.30
C ASN A 633 -30.43 -39.57 7.56
N ASP A 634 -31.23 -38.70 6.92
CA ASP A 634 -31.24 -37.26 7.21
C ASP A 634 -31.62 -37.00 8.68
N VAL A 635 -31.17 -35.86 9.20
CA VAL A 635 -31.66 -35.34 10.47
C VAL A 635 -32.69 -34.25 10.21
N VAL A 636 -33.93 -34.49 10.60
CA VAL A 636 -35.08 -33.62 10.30
C VAL A 636 -35.85 -33.24 11.56
N LEU A 637 -36.52 -32.09 11.50
CA LEU A 637 -37.56 -31.67 12.44
C LEU A 637 -38.92 -31.72 11.75
N THR A 638 -39.87 -32.44 12.35
CA THR A 638 -41.24 -32.58 11.83
C THR A 638 -42.21 -31.88 12.78
N ALA A 639 -43.03 -30.96 12.29
CA ALA A 639 -43.96 -30.18 13.12
C ALA A 639 -45.00 -31.08 13.81
N VAL A 640 -45.27 -30.82 15.09
CA VAL A 640 -46.41 -31.43 15.78
C VAL A 640 -47.67 -30.68 15.37
N THR A 641 -48.48 -31.24 14.48
CA THR A 641 -49.83 -30.74 14.24
C THR A 641 -50.72 -31.10 15.41
N GLU A 642 -51.31 -30.11 16.09
CA GLU A 642 -52.41 -30.35 17.02
C GLU A 642 -53.57 -30.99 16.26
N SER A 643 -53.90 -32.23 16.63
CA SER A 643 -55.12 -32.87 16.13
C SER A 643 -56.31 -32.12 16.75
N PRO A 644 -57.26 -31.58 15.96
CA PRO A 644 -58.43 -30.93 16.53
C PRO A 644 -59.21 -31.96 17.35
N ALA A 645 -59.33 -31.71 18.65
CA ALA A 645 -60.00 -32.62 19.57
C ALA A 645 -61.40 -32.94 19.07
N ALA A 646 -61.69 -34.23 18.90
CA ALA A 646 -62.98 -34.68 18.40
C ALA A 646 -64.10 -34.19 19.34
N THR A 647 -64.95 -33.30 18.82
CA THR A 647 -66.09 -32.75 19.58
C THR A 647 -66.98 -33.90 20.02
N ALA A 648 -67.16 -34.05 21.34
CA ALA A 648 -67.94 -35.14 21.90
C ALA A 648 -69.39 -35.10 21.39
N ARG A 649 -69.82 -36.17 20.73
CA ARG A 649 -71.19 -36.38 20.26
C ARG A 649 -72.14 -36.52 21.46
N PRO A 650 -73.19 -35.68 21.60
CA PRO A 650 -74.20 -35.89 22.62
C PRO A 650 -74.92 -37.23 22.44
N ALA A 651 -75.27 -37.89 23.55
CA ALA A 651 -76.02 -39.13 23.54
C ALA A 651 -77.45 -38.92 23.02
N ALA A 652 -78.05 -39.99 22.47
CA ALA A 652 -79.40 -39.96 21.94
C ALA A 652 -80.45 -40.10 23.05
N GLU A 653 -81.54 -39.35 22.93
CA GLU A 653 -82.78 -39.55 23.70
C GLU A 653 -83.97 -39.69 22.74
N SER A 654 -85.07 -40.28 23.21
CA SER A 654 -85.95 -41.12 22.38
C SER A 654 -87.28 -40.48 21.94
N ALA A 655 -87.69 -40.84 20.72
CA ALA A 655 -89.06 -40.91 20.17
C ALA A 655 -89.93 -39.63 20.05
N ALA A 656 -90.55 -39.49 18.86
CA ALA A 656 -91.53 -38.46 18.47
C ALA A 656 -93.00 -38.93 18.73
N PRO A 657 -94.10 -38.21 18.37
CA PRO A 657 -94.48 -38.00 16.95
C PRO A 657 -95.40 -36.79 16.54
N LYS A 658 -95.37 -36.43 15.24
CA LYS A 658 -96.41 -35.70 14.43
C LYS A 658 -96.66 -34.22 14.82
N THR A 659 -97.19 -33.30 13.98
CA THR A 659 -98.02 -33.35 12.75
C THR A 659 -97.59 -32.34 11.66
N ALA A 660 -98.18 -32.41 10.46
CA ALA A 660 -97.90 -31.54 9.30
C ALA A 660 -98.87 -30.35 9.14
N ARG A 661 -98.43 -29.23 8.52
CA ARG A 661 -98.99 -28.66 7.25
C ARG A 661 -98.30 -27.37 6.74
N THR A 662 -98.08 -27.34 5.43
CA THR A 662 -98.02 -26.21 4.46
C THR A 662 -98.20 -24.74 4.90
N GLN A 663 -97.41 -23.83 4.31
CA GLN A 663 -97.93 -22.74 3.42
C GLN A 663 -96.83 -22.09 2.56
N ASN A 664 -97.24 -21.34 1.52
CA ASN A 664 -96.41 -20.83 0.41
C ASN A 664 -96.16 -19.31 0.48
N ALA A 665 -95.02 -18.89 -0.11
CA ALA A 665 -94.79 -17.71 -0.97
C ALA A 665 -95.00 -16.25 -0.46
N ALA A 666 -94.16 -15.37 -1.05
CA ALA A 666 -94.30 -13.92 -1.23
C ALA A 666 -94.22 -13.01 0.04
N ASP A 667 -93.66 -11.80 -0.01
CA ASP A 667 -92.80 -11.19 -1.04
C ASP A 667 -91.91 -10.05 -0.48
N GLU A 668 -90.96 -9.62 -1.31
CA GLU A 668 -90.28 -8.32 -1.40
C GLU A 668 -90.05 -7.41 -0.16
N SER A 669 -88.78 -7.04 0.05
CA SER A 669 -88.37 -5.64 -0.23
C SER A 669 -86.87 -5.54 -0.54
N SER A 670 -86.50 -4.60 -1.42
CA SER A 670 -85.28 -4.65 -2.21
C SER A 670 -84.12 -3.72 -1.77
N ILE A 671 -82.91 -4.18 -2.11
CA ILE A 671 -81.66 -3.43 -2.45
C ILE A 671 -81.86 -2.09 -3.20
N PRO A 672 -80.82 -1.26 -3.48
CA PRO A 672 -79.56 -0.94 -2.76
C PRO A 672 -79.18 0.58 -2.78
N ARG A 673 -78.32 1.10 -1.87
CA ARG A 673 -77.61 2.42 -2.01
C ARG A 673 -76.23 2.40 -1.31
N THR A 674 -75.10 2.31 -2.02
CA THR A 674 -74.29 3.35 -2.72
C THR A 674 -73.31 4.19 -1.87
N TRP A 675 -72.01 3.84 -1.97
CA TRP A 675 -70.82 4.73 -2.18
C TRP A 675 -70.40 5.60 -0.96
N TRP A 676 -69.13 6.00 -0.74
CA TRP A 676 -68.24 6.83 -1.57
C TRP A 676 -66.72 6.49 -1.45
N LEU A 677 -66.06 6.43 -2.61
CA LEU A 677 -64.79 7.07 -3.06
C LEU A 677 -63.48 7.00 -2.21
N VAL A 678 -62.40 6.36 -2.69
CA VAL A 678 -61.28 6.83 -3.61
C VAL A 678 -60.18 7.59 -2.85
N ALA A 679 -58.86 7.31 -2.87
CA ALA A 679 -57.87 6.59 -3.73
C ALA A 679 -56.94 7.50 -4.58
N ALA A 680 -55.67 7.07 -4.73
CA ALA A 680 -54.62 7.58 -5.67
C ALA A 680 -54.07 9.02 -5.42
N ALA A 681 -52.86 9.42 -5.85
CA ALA A 681 -51.61 8.71 -6.22
C ALA A 681 -50.41 9.71 -6.36
N LEU A 682 -49.18 9.18 -6.38
CA LEU A 682 -47.93 9.67 -7.05
C LEU A 682 -47.45 11.14 -6.92
N GLY A 683 -46.15 11.30 -6.62
CA GLY A 683 -45.40 12.57 -6.78
C GLY A 683 -43.88 12.36 -6.72
N LEU A 684 -43.13 12.90 -7.68
CA LEU A 684 -41.67 12.72 -7.86
C LEU A 684 -40.91 14.07 -7.67
N LEU A 685 -39.62 13.97 -7.34
CA LEU A 685 -38.53 14.96 -7.54
C LEU A 685 -38.40 16.23 -6.65
N ALA A 686 -37.29 16.22 -5.89
CA ALA A 686 -36.23 17.23 -5.81
C ALA A 686 -36.44 18.61 -5.11
N THR A 687 -35.56 18.94 -4.14
CA THR A 687 -34.53 20.01 -4.16
C THR A 687 -34.10 20.57 -2.77
N LEU A 688 -32.78 20.82 -2.65
CA LEU A 688 -32.03 21.85 -1.88
C LEU A 688 -32.18 22.11 -0.34
N MET A 689 -31.10 21.73 0.38
CA MET A 689 -30.09 22.63 1.02
C MET A 689 -30.40 23.64 2.18
N ILE A 690 -29.58 23.51 3.28
CA ILE A 690 -28.95 24.60 4.11
C ILE A 690 -29.85 25.30 5.19
N PRO A 691 -29.35 25.88 6.33
CA PRO A 691 -28.00 25.97 6.94
C PRO A 691 -27.82 25.52 8.42
N VAL A 692 -26.53 25.38 8.75
CA VAL A 692 -25.81 25.53 10.05
C VAL A 692 -26.41 26.47 11.14
N ALA A 693 -26.41 25.97 12.38
CA ALA A 693 -26.25 26.77 13.62
C ALA A 693 -25.07 26.23 14.48
N ARG A 694 -24.62 26.99 15.51
CA ARG A 694 -23.17 27.06 15.85
C ARG A 694 -22.88 27.62 17.26
N ARG A 695 -21.82 27.12 17.94
CA ARG A 695 -21.20 27.52 19.27
C ARG A 695 -21.50 26.53 20.43
N ARG A 696 -20.67 26.39 21.47
CA ARG A 696 -19.63 27.31 22.02
C ARG A 696 -18.38 26.60 22.57
N ARG A 697 -17.29 27.36 22.74
CA ARG A 697 -15.97 26.95 23.29
C ARG A 697 -16.00 26.74 24.81
N GLY A 698 -15.16 25.83 25.32
CA GLY A 698 -14.52 25.92 26.63
C GLY A 698 -12.99 25.85 26.47
N ARG A 699 -12.22 26.70 27.17
CA ARG A 699 -10.74 26.77 27.05
C ARG A 699 -10.12 27.12 28.40
N GLY A 700 -9.08 26.39 28.82
CA GLY A 700 -8.26 26.67 30.00
C GLY A 700 -8.45 25.68 31.17
N ARG A 701 -7.50 25.53 32.09
CA ARG A 701 -6.11 26.03 32.14
C ARG A 701 -5.34 25.32 33.28
N GLY A 702 -4.06 24.97 33.06
CA GLY A 702 -3.05 24.80 34.12
C GLY A 702 -3.06 23.52 34.97
N GLY A 703 -1.89 22.89 35.13
CA GLY A 703 -1.68 21.72 36.00
C GLY A 703 -0.23 21.22 36.01
N ARG A 704 0.68 21.93 36.69
CA ARG A 704 2.10 21.50 36.91
C ARG A 704 2.23 20.77 38.26
N ARG A 705 2.85 19.58 38.27
CA ARG A 705 3.72 18.96 39.33
C ARG A 705 4.13 17.57 38.77
N ARG A 706 5.40 17.20 38.55
CA ARG A 706 6.68 17.24 39.31
C ARG A 706 6.86 16.00 40.22
N GLY A 707 7.85 15.16 39.91
CA GLY A 707 8.49 14.21 40.85
C GLY A 707 8.43 12.73 40.45
N GLY A 708 9.58 12.03 40.47
CA GLY A 708 9.63 10.56 40.31
C GLY A 708 10.85 10.03 39.55
N ARG A 709 12.05 10.05 40.17
CA ARG A 709 13.20 9.22 39.75
C ARG A 709 13.04 7.82 40.36
N GLY A 710 13.49 6.78 39.64
CA GLY A 710 13.68 5.43 40.15
C GLY A 710 14.57 4.64 39.19
N SER A 711 15.63 4.01 39.68
CA SER A 711 16.70 3.37 38.91
C SER A 711 17.07 2.01 39.50
N ALA A 712 17.72 1.16 38.69
CA ALA A 712 18.08 -0.24 38.97
C ALA A 712 16.85 -1.20 39.04
N THR A 713 16.96 -2.45 38.58
CA THR A 713 18.13 -3.24 38.15
C THR A 713 18.19 -3.48 36.64
#